data_AF-A0AA36MZJ8-F1
#
_entry.id   AF-A0AA36MZJ8-F1
#
_cell.length_a   1.000
_cell.length_b   1.000
_cell.length_c   1.000
_cell.angle_alpha   90.00
_cell.angle_beta   90.00
_cell.angle_gamma   90.00
#
_symmetry.space_group_name_H-M   'P 1'
#
loop_
_entity.id
_entity.type
_entity.pdbx_description
1 polymer ?
#
loop_
_entity_poly.entity_id
_entity_poly.type
_entity_poly.pdbx_seq_one_letter_code
_entity_poly.pdbx_strand_id
1 'polypeptide(L)'
;MKNFAKKVSIFVADAASSEQGSGREAGRALFPNLLTIQRDRSHAATRVFKRPWEADSEISGLLQTFVFDKTCICRKIENSPVLQGVFARYVQQQGGNVASSRKSLQAAKHRFASYSQPLGRLILHWDAVLSTLIWVSANRDGDEAKQATDFLAELSEERLVLLSMAADLADECICFVRLYDRESYDVSETAFEVSAFLSRLHHLVNEGGILQQGFTLHMLRQLDKQTAFMAKGVPKVLGGPRRVSSEMLLQMVQRLQVFVALAVDTVKAEFPGHDIVMAFNAFDVSKAHTNRRMASRENHQENAKTSLERIANVLLLPAQTLHDQYLDILPIALHEAATSGRPFESWRNAVLRARKGKGSGHPTDVLGQALAYYGAWNGLTTSGVEQGFSKIERLIPKDRRLMAEATKDTELRLLFHAEDPDALCKQAVQVWLQNFGAPRSSALDRQKRRSVVGKRAALVSADEAQHAAQQGSEGLWDASLLAEQSFQQSKQYKCRVQSLLEGALLEGEIDDDLLEVTQAFQANVAKNNRDRVTKERQRASLIRPAMVKNLQTSTFWLENAELAKLDCANPALVRARPEEADNFIVLNPANPPEAVLWTAALQGGYVANDMYFMTGGAQGIAFDFFPATAVKRSVFISHCFVREEPDLARILRCACGRVLSRWALLTSVEDFVHMTTRAAGPQVKNPKRYAVIAVMSEQAAIRAAEHNGLKPVAGLVVAAIMAPKKAKAKAKAAAAAADVVLVHGPAVPPPQDNLNMEYHHELEQAVQEILACPTFADLPSADPVGISGTASAEDAGWK
;
A
#
# COMPACT_ATOMS: atom_id res chain seq x y z
N MET A 1 29.95 -12.89 3.12
CA MET A 1 28.57 -13.12 2.62
C MET A 1 27.81 -14.29 3.28
N LYS A 2 28.17 -15.58 3.07
CA LYS A 2 27.41 -16.75 3.61
C LYS A 2 27.16 -16.71 5.13
N ASN A 3 28.02 -16.03 5.89
CA ASN A 3 27.90 -15.95 7.35
C ASN A 3 26.93 -14.87 7.86
N PHE A 4 26.61 -13.82 7.09
CA PHE A 4 25.63 -12.80 7.50
C PHE A 4 24.20 -13.27 7.22
N ALA A 5 23.96 -13.79 6.02
CA ALA A 5 22.70 -14.42 5.62
C ALA A 5 22.20 -15.47 6.63
N LYS A 6 23.12 -16.27 7.18
CA LYS A 6 22.84 -17.27 8.23
C LYS A 6 22.57 -16.69 9.62
N LYS A 7 22.86 -15.40 9.85
CA LYS A 7 22.63 -14.72 11.14
C LYS A 7 21.31 -13.95 11.17
N VAL A 8 20.67 -13.73 10.02
CA VAL A 8 19.37 -13.07 9.96
C VAL A 8 18.29 -14.06 10.37
N SER A 9 17.65 -13.79 11.51
CA SER A 9 16.54 -14.60 12.04
C SER A 9 15.19 -13.88 12.04
N ILE A 10 15.20 -12.56 11.88
CA ILE A 10 14.00 -11.71 11.90
C ILE A 10 14.09 -10.74 10.74
N PHE A 11 12.99 -10.56 10.02
CA PHE A 11 12.84 -9.53 9.00
C PHE A 11 11.59 -8.72 9.29
N VAL A 12 11.71 -7.40 9.18
CA VAL A 12 10.60 -6.47 9.41
C VAL A 12 10.40 -5.72 8.12
N ALA A 13 9.21 -5.86 7.55
CA ALA A 13 8.82 -5.09 6.40
C ALA A 13 7.81 -4.03 6.80
N ASP A 14 7.80 -2.91 6.09
CA ASP A 14 6.61 -2.08 6.07
C ASP A 14 5.46 -3.00 5.63
N ALA A 15 4.30 -2.85 6.24
CA ALA A 15 3.19 -3.78 6.07
C ALA A 15 2.57 -3.76 4.66
N ALA A 16 3.20 -3.06 3.69
CA ALA A 16 2.92 -3.09 2.28
C ALA A 16 3.04 -4.51 1.69
N SER A 17 2.09 -4.90 0.84
CA SER A 17 2.03 -6.26 0.28
C SER A 17 3.26 -6.64 -0.54
N SER A 18 3.85 -5.67 -1.25
CA SER A 18 5.08 -5.85 -2.03
C SER A 18 6.27 -6.16 -1.12
N GLU A 19 6.42 -5.41 -0.02
CA GLU A 19 7.53 -5.58 0.92
C GLU A 19 7.43 -6.87 1.72
N GLN A 20 6.21 -7.23 2.16
CA GLN A 20 5.94 -8.52 2.78
C GLN A 20 6.23 -9.67 1.80
N GLY A 21 5.94 -9.47 0.51
CA GLY A 21 6.30 -10.40 -0.56
C GLY A 21 7.82 -10.53 -0.72
N SER A 22 8.52 -9.40 -0.79
CA SER A 22 9.98 -9.35 -0.88
C SER A 22 10.66 -10.00 0.32
N GLY A 23 10.15 -9.78 1.54
CA GLY A 23 10.63 -10.44 2.75
C GLY A 23 10.52 -11.96 2.69
N ARG A 24 9.42 -12.49 2.13
CA ARG A 24 9.22 -13.94 1.95
C ARG A 24 10.20 -14.53 0.95
N GLU A 25 10.40 -13.83 -0.17
CA GLU A 25 11.32 -14.28 -1.20
C GLU A 25 12.78 -14.17 -0.72
N ALA A 26 13.12 -13.11 0.00
CA ALA A 26 14.41 -12.96 0.67
C ALA A 26 14.64 -14.05 1.73
N GLY A 27 13.61 -14.40 2.51
CA GLY A 27 13.66 -15.54 3.43
C GLY A 27 14.03 -16.85 2.74
N ARG A 28 13.45 -17.11 1.57
CA ARG A 28 13.70 -18.34 0.81
C ARG A 28 15.06 -18.37 0.12
N ALA A 29 15.46 -17.25 -0.47
CA ALA A 29 16.64 -17.20 -1.34
C ALA A 29 17.91 -16.74 -0.61
N LEU A 30 17.77 -15.87 0.39
CA LEU A 30 18.89 -15.14 1.00
C LEU A 30 19.07 -15.44 2.49
N PHE A 31 17.99 -15.67 3.25
CA PHE A 31 18.04 -15.81 4.71
C PHE A 31 17.57 -17.20 5.18
N PRO A 32 18.41 -18.24 5.07
CA PRO A 32 18.02 -19.63 5.34
C PRO A 32 17.60 -19.89 6.79
N ASN A 33 17.95 -18.99 7.73
CA ASN A 33 17.62 -19.09 9.15
C ASN A 33 16.56 -18.05 9.57
N LEU A 34 15.84 -17.46 8.62
CA LEU A 34 14.75 -16.53 8.91
C LEU A 34 13.59 -17.27 9.57
N LEU A 35 13.26 -16.90 10.80
CA LEU A 35 12.19 -17.54 11.58
C LEU A 35 10.84 -16.89 11.30
N THR A 36 10.80 -15.56 11.14
CA THR A 36 9.54 -14.81 11.03
C THR A 36 9.71 -13.50 10.27
N ILE A 37 8.62 -13.09 9.61
CA ILE A 37 8.50 -11.82 8.91
C ILE A 37 7.43 -10.99 9.62
N GLN A 38 7.89 -9.93 10.27
CA GLN A 38 7.04 -9.07 11.08
C GLN A 38 6.54 -7.89 10.25
N ARG A 39 5.32 -7.47 10.58
CA ARG A 39 4.73 -6.24 10.07
C ARG A 39 5.08 -5.10 11.00
N ASP A 40 5.41 -3.95 10.43
CA ASP A 40 5.64 -2.75 11.24
C ASP A 40 4.40 -2.37 12.08
N ARG A 41 4.64 -2.15 13.38
CA ARG A 41 3.59 -1.91 14.38
C ARG A 41 3.07 -0.48 14.34
N SER A 42 3.88 0.49 13.89
CA SER A 42 3.44 1.89 13.74
C SER A 42 2.40 2.03 12.63
N HIS A 43 2.65 1.36 11.50
CA HIS A 43 1.68 1.27 10.40
C HIS A 43 0.45 0.46 10.78
N ALA A 44 0.63 -0.62 11.53
CA ALA A 44 -0.47 -1.41 12.09
C ALA A 44 -1.40 -0.57 12.99
N ALA A 45 -0.83 0.18 13.94
CA ALA A 45 -1.57 1.08 14.81
C ALA A 45 -2.27 2.20 14.02
N THR A 46 -1.63 2.72 12.96
CA THR A 46 -2.24 3.73 12.08
C THR A 46 -3.48 3.17 11.36
N ARG A 47 -3.47 1.89 10.95
CA ARG A 47 -4.62 1.26 10.29
C ARG A 47 -5.83 1.06 11.19
N VAL A 48 -5.60 0.74 12.47
CA VAL A 48 -6.67 0.66 13.50
C VAL A 48 -7.50 1.93 13.56
N PHE A 49 -6.84 3.08 13.34
CA PHE A 49 -7.49 4.37 13.31
C PHE A 49 -8.08 4.71 11.93
N LYS A 50 -7.33 4.46 10.87
CA LYS A 50 -7.66 4.90 9.50
C LYS A 50 -8.82 4.15 8.87
N ARG A 51 -8.82 2.83 8.97
CA ARG A 51 -9.76 2.00 8.19
C ARG A 51 -11.21 2.16 8.63
N PRO A 52 -11.54 2.20 9.94
CA PRO A 52 -12.92 2.43 10.35
C PRO A 52 -13.48 3.77 9.86
N TRP A 53 -12.66 4.82 9.82
CA TRP A 53 -13.06 6.12 9.27
C TRP A 53 -13.29 6.10 7.77
N GLU A 54 -12.48 5.37 7.02
CA GLU A 54 -12.64 5.28 5.56
C GLU A 54 -13.86 4.44 5.17
N ALA A 55 -14.21 3.43 5.98
CA ALA A 55 -15.34 2.54 5.73
C ALA A 55 -16.69 3.22 5.99
N ASP A 56 -16.77 4.08 7.02
CA ASP A 56 -17.95 4.84 7.38
C ASP A 56 -18.07 6.09 6.47
N SER A 57 -19.01 6.04 5.52
CA SER A 57 -19.20 7.11 4.53
C SER A 57 -19.59 8.46 5.13
N GLU A 58 -20.28 8.47 6.27
CA GLU A 58 -20.75 9.68 6.94
C GLU A 58 -19.60 10.37 7.70
N ILE A 59 -18.86 9.60 8.50
CA ILE A 59 -17.67 10.09 9.20
C ILE A 59 -16.59 10.50 8.18
N SER A 60 -16.37 9.68 7.15
CA SER A 60 -15.44 9.99 6.06
C SER A 60 -15.82 11.30 5.37
N GLY A 61 -17.08 11.45 4.97
CA GLY A 61 -17.59 12.67 4.34
C GLY A 61 -17.44 13.90 5.24
N LEU A 62 -17.77 13.77 6.52
CA LEU A 62 -17.60 14.83 7.52
C LEU A 62 -16.12 15.25 7.63
N LEU A 63 -15.21 14.30 7.78
CA LEU A 63 -13.79 14.61 7.91
C LEU A 63 -13.21 15.18 6.61
N GLN A 64 -13.69 14.75 5.44
CA GLN A 64 -13.34 15.36 4.16
C GLN A 64 -13.74 16.83 4.12
N THR A 65 -15.00 17.15 4.43
CA THR A 65 -15.52 18.52 4.40
C THR A 65 -14.78 19.44 5.38
N PHE A 66 -14.49 18.98 6.59
CA PHE A 66 -13.96 19.84 7.65
C PHE A 66 -12.43 19.89 7.71
N VAL A 67 -11.73 18.83 7.31
CA VAL A 67 -10.30 18.66 7.61
C VAL A 67 -9.47 18.17 6.43
N PHE A 68 -9.96 17.22 5.62
CA PHE A 68 -9.11 16.54 4.62
C PHE A 68 -9.15 17.15 3.24
N ASP A 69 -10.28 17.71 2.79
CA ASP A 69 -10.38 18.21 1.43
C ASP A 69 -9.47 19.43 1.22
N LYS A 70 -8.91 19.58 0.01
CA LYS A 70 -8.04 20.72 -0.32
C LYS A 70 -8.76 22.07 -0.15
N THR A 71 -10.08 22.08 -0.27
CA THR A 71 -10.93 23.27 -0.14
C THR A 71 -11.45 23.49 1.28
N CYS A 72 -11.22 22.56 2.22
CA CYS A 72 -11.68 22.72 3.60
C CYS A 72 -11.04 23.94 4.28
N ILE A 73 -11.76 24.52 5.24
CA ILE A 73 -11.31 25.73 5.94
C ILE A 73 -10.00 25.52 6.70
N CYS A 74 -9.78 24.33 7.26
CA CYS A 74 -8.54 24.00 7.97
C CYS A 74 -7.31 24.15 7.06
N ARG A 75 -7.39 23.63 5.83
CA ARG A 75 -6.31 23.75 4.85
C ARG A 75 -6.20 25.14 4.26
N LYS A 76 -7.31 25.86 4.08
CA LYS A 76 -7.27 27.26 3.63
C LYS A 76 -6.57 28.16 4.65
N ILE A 77 -6.92 28.03 5.94
CA ILE A 77 -6.23 28.76 7.01
C ILE A 77 -4.76 28.37 7.03
N GLU A 78 -4.41 27.08 6.92
CA GLU A 78 -3.00 26.66 6.93
C GLU A 78 -2.20 27.25 5.76
N ASN A 79 -2.76 27.27 4.55
CA ASN A 79 -2.02 27.64 3.34
C ASN A 79 -2.08 29.14 3.00
N SER A 80 -2.93 29.94 3.67
CA SER A 80 -3.12 31.36 3.36
C SER A 80 -2.65 32.26 4.51
N PRO A 81 -1.51 32.96 4.37
CA PRO A 81 -1.00 33.87 5.40
C PRO A 81 -2.00 34.95 5.84
N VAL A 82 -2.87 35.39 4.92
CA VAL A 82 -3.93 36.35 5.23
C VAL A 82 -4.97 35.72 6.15
N LEU A 83 -5.44 34.51 5.84
CA LEU A 83 -6.40 33.81 6.68
C LEU A 83 -5.80 33.40 8.03
N GLN A 84 -4.51 33.06 8.08
CA GLN A 84 -3.79 32.86 9.35
C GLN A 84 -3.84 34.12 10.22
N GLY A 85 -3.64 35.31 9.62
CA GLY A 85 -3.71 36.59 10.32
C GLY A 85 -5.11 36.90 10.87
N VAL A 86 -6.14 36.68 10.05
CA VAL A 86 -7.55 36.86 10.45
C VAL A 86 -7.94 35.88 11.57
N PHE A 87 -7.62 34.60 11.40
CA PHE A 87 -7.87 33.57 12.40
C PHE A 87 -7.15 33.89 13.73
N ALA A 88 -5.87 34.24 13.68
CA ALA A 88 -5.09 34.59 14.87
C ALA A 88 -5.71 35.78 15.62
N ARG A 89 -6.22 36.80 14.90
CA ARG A 89 -6.93 37.93 15.50
C ARG A 89 -8.18 37.46 16.26
N TYR A 90 -9.00 36.58 15.68
CA TYR A 90 -10.20 36.07 16.36
C TYR A 90 -9.87 35.18 17.56
N VAL A 91 -8.79 34.39 17.49
CA VAL A 91 -8.29 33.62 18.65
C VAL A 91 -7.85 34.54 19.80
N GLN A 92 -7.19 35.66 19.49
CA GLN A 92 -6.80 36.64 20.51
C GLN A 92 -8.03 37.31 21.16
N GLN A 93 -9.06 37.63 20.37
CA GLN A 93 -10.29 38.25 20.88
C GLN A 93 -11.07 37.35 21.85
N GLN A 94 -10.87 36.03 21.79
CA GLN A 94 -11.49 35.06 22.72
C GLN A 94 -10.79 34.96 24.08
N GLY A 95 -9.82 35.83 24.37
CA GLY A 95 -9.09 35.83 25.65
C GLY A 95 -7.89 34.88 25.68
N GLY A 96 -7.37 34.47 24.52
CA GLY A 96 -6.10 33.76 24.44
C GLY A 96 -4.94 34.64 24.92
N ASN A 97 -4.09 34.14 25.81
CA ASN A 97 -2.86 34.82 26.23
C ASN A 97 -2.06 35.29 25.00
N VAL A 98 -1.49 36.50 25.01
CA VAL A 98 -0.76 37.08 23.84
C VAL A 98 0.41 36.20 23.38
N ALA A 99 1.03 35.44 24.28
CA ALA A 99 2.07 34.45 23.97
C ALA A 99 1.55 33.17 23.27
N SER A 100 0.23 33.00 23.19
CA SER A 100 -0.47 31.82 22.65
C SER A 100 -1.27 32.08 21.37
N SER A 101 -1.04 33.23 20.70
CA SER A 101 -1.64 33.56 19.40
C SER A 101 -1.26 32.52 18.33
N ARG A 102 -2.03 31.43 18.26
CA ARG A 102 -1.84 30.37 17.27
C ARG A 102 -2.32 30.87 15.91
N LYS A 103 -1.40 30.88 14.95
CA LYS A 103 -1.67 31.32 13.57
C LYS A 103 -2.19 30.19 12.67
N SER A 104 -2.13 28.94 13.12
CA SER A 104 -2.35 27.76 12.27
C SER A 104 -3.03 26.63 13.03
N LEU A 105 -3.81 25.84 12.29
CA LEU A 105 -4.48 24.63 12.76
C LEU A 105 -3.59 23.38 12.63
N GLN A 106 -2.37 23.53 12.09
CA GLN A 106 -1.37 22.48 11.89
C GLN A 106 -1.85 21.34 10.96
N ALA A 107 -2.57 21.70 9.90
CA ALA A 107 -3.01 20.73 8.90
C ALA A 107 -1.80 20.24 8.07
N ALA A 108 -1.25 19.07 8.42
CA ALA A 108 -0.17 18.44 7.66
C ALA A 108 -0.72 17.45 6.62
N LYS A 109 -0.23 17.53 5.38
CA LYS A 109 -0.73 16.76 4.23
C LYS A 109 -0.34 15.28 4.23
N HIS A 110 0.73 14.88 4.93
CA HIS A 110 1.50 13.68 4.59
C HIS A 110 1.39 12.46 5.52
N ARG A 111 0.71 12.53 6.68
CA ARG A 111 0.54 11.34 7.54
C ARG A 111 -0.84 11.33 8.18
N PHE A 112 -1.52 10.19 8.11
CA PHE A 112 -2.85 10.03 8.70
C PHE A 112 -2.84 10.26 10.22
N ALA A 113 -1.72 9.93 10.88
CA ALA A 113 -1.45 10.20 12.29
C ALA A 113 -1.34 11.70 12.66
N SER A 114 -1.29 12.62 11.68
CA SER A 114 -1.20 14.07 11.93
C SER A 114 -2.55 14.74 12.16
N TYR A 115 -3.67 14.02 12.10
CA TYR A 115 -5.01 14.60 11.97
C TYR A 115 -5.73 14.89 13.28
N SER A 116 -5.31 14.27 14.38
CA SER A 116 -5.83 14.58 15.72
C SER A 116 -5.59 16.05 16.10
N GLN A 117 -4.46 16.63 15.69
CA GLN A 117 -4.12 18.02 15.98
C GLN A 117 -5.02 19.03 15.26
N PRO A 118 -5.22 18.96 13.93
CA PRO A 118 -6.21 19.78 13.23
C PRO A 118 -7.62 19.64 13.77
N LEU A 119 -8.10 18.41 14.01
CA LEU A 119 -9.44 18.20 14.58
C LEU A 119 -9.56 18.86 15.95
N GLY A 120 -8.64 18.55 16.86
CA GLY A 120 -8.69 19.10 18.22
C GLY A 120 -8.60 20.63 18.24
N ARG A 121 -7.77 21.23 17.38
CA ARG A 121 -7.65 22.69 17.28
C ARG A 121 -8.87 23.35 16.65
N LEU A 122 -9.49 22.70 15.65
CA LEU A 122 -10.73 23.16 15.04
C LEU A 122 -11.83 23.26 16.09
N ILE A 123 -11.98 22.25 16.95
CA ILE A 123 -12.97 22.24 18.03
C ILE A 123 -12.64 23.27 19.12
N LEU A 124 -11.39 23.32 19.60
CA LEU A 124 -10.97 24.26 20.66
C LEU A 124 -11.08 25.73 20.26
N HIS A 125 -10.98 26.04 18.97
CA HIS A 125 -11.02 27.40 18.43
C HIS A 125 -12.23 27.60 17.50
N TRP A 126 -13.30 26.84 17.71
CA TRP A 126 -14.47 26.82 16.84
C TRP A 126 -15.04 28.22 16.57
N ASP A 127 -15.26 29.02 17.61
CA ASP A 127 -15.78 30.39 17.47
C ASP A 127 -14.88 31.26 16.58
N ALA A 128 -13.55 31.04 16.61
CA ALA A 128 -12.59 31.79 15.81
C ALA A 128 -12.60 31.30 14.36
N VAL A 129 -12.77 29.99 14.15
CA VAL A 129 -12.96 29.43 12.81
C VAL A 129 -14.27 29.93 12.20
N LEU A 130 -15.37 29.94 12.95
CA LEU A 130 -16.65 30.45 12.51
C LEU A 130 -16.58 31.95 12.16
N SER A 131 -15.95 32.76 13.00
CA SER A 131 -15.72 34.19 12.73
C SER A 131 -14.85 34.40 11.48
N THR A 132 -13.86 33.52 11.26
CA THR A 132 -13.03 33.55 10.05
C THR A 132 -13.84 33.21 8.81
N LEU A 133 -14.71 32.20 8.86
CA LEU A 133 -15.59 31.83 7.75
C LEU A 133 -16.55 32.95 7.37
N ILE A 134 -17.18 33.58 8.37
CA ILE A 134 -18.06 34.74 8.16
C ILE A 134 -17.28 35.87 7.51
N TRP A 135 -16.08 36.17 8.01
CA TRP A 135 -15.22 37.19 7.43
C TRP A 135 -14.87 36.88 5.97
N VAL A 136 -14.48 35.64 5.65
CA VAL A 136 -14.20 35.21 4.27
C VAL A 136 -15.42 35.36 3.38
N SER A 137 -16.60 34.95 3.85
CA SER A 137 -17.84 35.05 3.06
C SER A 137 -18.23 36.50 2.74
N ALA A 138 -17.83 37.47 3.58
CA ALA A 138 -18.19 38.87 3.43
C ALA A 138 -17.10 39.75 2.77
N ASN A 139 -15.82 39.35 2.86
CA ASN A 139 -14.68 40.20 2.47
C ASN A 139 -13.82 39.60 1.34
N ARG A 140 -14.11 38.38 0.89
CA ARG A 140 -13.45 37.78 -0.28
C ARG A 140 -14.44 37.65 -1.42
N ASP A 141 -13.91 37.48 -2.62
CA ASP A 141 -14.67 37.21 -3.84
C ASP A 141 -14.28 35.86 -4.45
N GLY A 142 -15.09 35.39 -5.39
CA GLY A 142 -14.84 34.16 -6.15
C GLY A 142 -15.01 32.87 -5.34
N ASP A 143 -14.18 31.88 -5.66
CA ASP A 143 -14.34 30.51 -5.14
C ASP A 143 -14.15 30.41 -3.63
N GLU A 144 -13.30 31.24 -3.01
CA GLU A 144 -13.08 31.20 -1.56
C GLU A 144 -14.33 31.65 -0.79
N ALA A 145 -14.98 32.71 -1.24
CA ALA A 145 -16.21 33.21 -0.64
C ALA A 145 -17.37 32.24 -0.85
N LYS A 146 -17.47 31.65 -2.06
CA LYS A 146 -18.44 30.60 -2.36
C LYS A 146 -18.25 29.39 -1.44
N GLN A 147 -17.03 28.88 -1.31
CA GLN A 147 -16.71 27.73 -0.46
C GLN A 147 -16.98 28.01 1.02
N ALA A 148 -16.61 29.19 1.53
CA ALA A 148 -16.94 29.57 2.91
C ALA A 148 -18.46 29.66 3.13
N THR A 149 -19.19 30.18 2.15
CA THR A 149 -20.65 30.30 2.19
C THR A 149 -21.35 28.94 2.12
N ASP A 150 -20.87 28.04 1.26
CA ASP A 150 -21.33 26.66 1.16
C ASP A 150 -21.09 25.92 2.48
N PHE A 151 -19.89 26.08 3.07
CA PHE A 151 -19.56 25.50 4.36
C PHE A 151 -20.48 26.00 5.48
N LEU A 152 -20.70 27.31 5.59
CA LEU A 152 -21.63 27.90 6.57
C LEU A 152 -23.08 27.37 6.39
N ALA A 153 -23.52 27.19 5.15
CA ALA A 153 -24.83 26.62 4.84
C ALA A 153 -24.95 25.15 5.27
N GLU A 154 -23.85 24.41 5.29
CA GLU A 154 -23.79 22.99 5.64
C GLU A 154 -23.59 22.69 7.14
N LEU A 155 -23.30 23.70 7.97
CA LEU A 155 -23.11 23.52 9.41
C LEU A 155 -24.40 23.04 10.12
N SER A 156 -24.30 22.03 10.96
CA SER A 156 -25.39 21.63 11.87
C SER A 156 -24.81 21.24 13.22
N GLU A 157 -25.64 21.30 14.26
CA GLU A 157 -25.29 20.84 15.60
C GLU A 157 -24.82 19.38 15.59
N GLU A 158 -25.57 18.52 14.88
CA GLU A 158 -25.26 17.11 14.69
C GLU A 158 -23.85 16.89 14.12
N ARG A 159 -23.50 17.58 13.04
CA ARG A 159 -22.17 17.48 12.40
C ARG A 159 -21.05 17.95 13.33
N LEU A 160 -21.29 19.00 14.11
CA LEU A 160 -20.29 19.52 15.05
C LEU A 160 -20.11 18.60 16.25
N VAL A 161 -21.18 18.01 16.76
CA VAL A 161 -21.13 16.98 17.80
C VAL A 161 -20.35 15.78 17.29
N LEU A 162 -20.70 15.23 16.12
CA LEU A 162 -20.00 14.08 15.54
C LEU A 162 -18.52 14.38 15.29
N LEU A 163 -18.20 15.58 14.79
CA LEU A 163 -16.82 16.01 14.57
C LEU A 163 -16.03 16.12 15.87
N SER A 164 -16.67 16.61 16.94
CA SER A 164 -16.04 16.73 18.26
C SER A 164 -15.80 15.35 18.90
N MET A 165 -16.71 14.40 18.70
CA MET A 165 -16.52 13.02 19.14
C MET A 165 -15.44 12.30 18.32
N ALA A 166 -15.38 12.55 17.01
CA ALA A 166 -14.28 12.06 16.19
C ALA A 166 -12.93 12.64 16.64
N ALA A 167 -12.90 13.87 17.17
CA ALA A 167 -11.67 14.46 17.73
C ALA A 167 -11.22 13.74 19.01
N ASP A 168 -12.15 13.35 19.89
CA ASP A 168 -11.84 12.57 21.09
C ASP A 168 -11.29 11.18 20.73
N LEU A 169 -11.92 10.50 19.77
CA LEU A 169 -11.40 9.22 19.26
C LEU A 169 -10.03 9.37 18.61
N ALA A 170 -9.82 10.45 17.85
CA ALA A 170 -8.52 10.74 17.24
C ALA A 170 -7.42 10.95 18.27
N ASP A 171 -7.72 11.57 19.41
CA ASP A 171 -6.76 11.78 20.51
C ASP A 171 -6.39 10.47 21.21
N GLU A 172 -7.36 9.57 21.41
CA GLU A 172 -7.09 8.23 21.96
C GLU A 172 -6.30 7.36 20.97
N CYS A 173 -6.68 7.35 19.69
CA CYS A 173 -5.99 6.59 18.66
C CYS A 173 -4.55 7.09 18.44
N ILE A 174 -4.30 8.40 18.46
CA ILE A 174 -2.94 8.91 18.29
C ILE A 174 -2.05 8.56 19.48
N CYS A 175 -2.61 8.42 20.69
CA CYS A 175 -1.84 7.94 21.84
C CYS A 175 -1.35 6.50 21.62
N PHE A 176 -2.18 5.64 21.02
CA PHE A 176 -1.81 4.28 20.65
C PHE A 176 -0.76 4.23 19.53
N VAL A 177 -0.90 5.07 18.49
CA VAL A 177 0.13 5.18 17.43
C VAL A 177 1.47 5.67 18.00
N ARG A 178 1.44 6.68 18.86
CA ARG A 178 2.63 7.26 19.49
C ARG A 178 3.39 6.31 20.40
N LEU A 179 2.76 5.23 20.86
CA LEU A 179 3.44 4.19 21.60
C LEU A 179 4.51 3.54 20.71
N TYR A 180 4.15 3.17 19.48
CA TYR A 180 5.04 2.49 18.54
C TYR A 180 5.94 3.45 17.74
N ASP A 181 5.60 4.74 17.70
CA ASP A 181 6.51 5.79 17.17
C ASP A 181 7.74 6.01 18.06
N ARG A 182 7.71 5.56 19.31
CA ARG A 182 8.88 5.61 20.18
C ARG A 182 9.74 4.40 19.88
N GLU A 183 10.94 4.58 19.35
CA GLU A 183 11.94 3.50 19.19
C GLU A 183 12.35 2.81 20.50
N SER A 184 11.87 3.30 21.65
CA SER A 184 12.15 2.74 22.98
C SER A 184 10.97 2.00 23.61
N TYR A 185 9.91 1.70 22.84
CA TYR A 185 8.78 0.93 23.36
C TYR A 185 9.20 -0.50 23.73
N ASP A 186 8.62 -1.01 24.82
CA ASP A 186 8.89 -2.37 25.29
C ASP A 186 7.87 -3.36 24.69
N VAL A 187 8.35 -4.35 23.94
CA VAL A 187 7.42 -5.30 23.28
C VAL A 187 6.62 -6.15 24.28
N SER A 188 7.12 -6.34 25.52
CA SER A 188 6.36 -7.04 26.57
C SER A 188 5.11 -6.27 27.01
N GLU A 189 5.09 -4.95 26.82
CA GLU A 189 3.94 -4.11 27.18
C GLU A 189 2.85 -4.09 26.09
N THR A 190 3.17 -4.53 24.87
CA THR A 190 2.29 -4.50 23.68
C THR A 190 0.90 -5.06 23.98
N ALA A 191 0.82 -6.27 24.53
CA ALA A 191 -0.46 -6.93 24.79
C ALA A 191 -1.34 -6.13 25.77
N PHE A 192 -0.73 -5.59 26.82
CA PHE A 192 -1.43 -4.75 27.77
C PHE A 192 -1.89 -3.44 27.14
N GLU A 193 -1.03 -2.78 26.36
CA GLU A 193 -1.35 -1.49 25.76
C GLU A 193 -2.47 -1.62 24.71
N VAL A 194 -2.52 -2.74 23.98
CA VAL A 194 -3.64 -3.10 23.11
C VAL A 194 -4.94 -3.24 23.91
N SER A 195 -4.94 -4.04 24.99
CA SER A 195 -6.13 -4.21 25.84
C SER A 195 -6.56 -2.90 26.50
N ALA A 196 -5.60 -2.10 26.97
CA ALA A 196 -5.85 -0.82 27.61
C ALA A 196 -6.43 0.19 26.60
N PHE A 197 -5.94 0.19 25.36
CA PHE A 197 -6.50 1.00 24.28
C PHE A 197 -7.96 0.61 23.98
N LEU A 198 -8.25 -0.68 23.79
CA LEU A 198 -9.62 -1.14 23.56
C LEU A 198 -10.55 -0.83 24.74
N SER A 199 -10.05 -0.96 25.98
CA SER A 199 -10.81 -0.60 27.19
C SER A 199 -11.13 0.89 27.23
N ARG A 200 -10.20 1.77 26.81
CA ARG A 200 -10.47 3.21 26.71
C ARG A 200 -11.50 3.53 25.64
N LEU A 201 -11.45 2.87 24.47
CA LEU A 201 -12.48 3.02 23.44
C LEU A 201 -13.86 2.56 23.94
N HIS A 202 -13.91 1.41 24.63
CA HIS A 202 -15.13 0.89 25.23
C HIS A 202 -15.73 1.89 26.23
N HIS A 203 -14.92 2.36 27.18
CA HIS A 203 -15.36 3.36 28.16
C HIS A 203 -15.82 4.67 27.50
N LEU A 204 -15.06 5.15 26.52
CA LEU A 204 -15.37 6.40 25.85
C LEU A 204 -16.69 6.29 25.08
N VAL A 205 -16.89 5.25 24.27
CA VAL A 205 -18.04 5.18 23.36
C VAL A 205 -19.17 4.33 23.93
N ASN A 206 -18.90 3.06 24.25
CA ASN A 206 -19.94 2.11 24.62
C ASN A 206 -20.56 2.42 26.00
N GLU A 207 -19.76 2.93 26.94
CA GLU A 207 -20.25 3.40 28.25
C GLU A 207 -20.69 4.89 28.25
N GLY A 208 -20.59 5.58 27.10
CA GLY A 208 -21.01 6.97 26.95
C GLY A 208 -20.09 8.00 27.61
N GLY A 209 -18.85 7.63 27.99
CA GLY A 209 -17.86 8.54 28.57
C GLY A 209 -17.52 9.74 27.67
N ILE A 210 -17.71 9.62 26.35
CA ILE A 210 -17.41 10.64 25.34
C ILE A 210 -18.19 11.93 25.57
N LEU A 211 -19.41 11.84 26.10
CA LEU A 211 -20.25 13.02 26.37
C LEU A 211 -19.79 13.82 27.59
N GLN A 212 -18.94 13.24 28.44
CA GLN A 212 -18.60 13.77 29.76
C GLN A 212 -17.21 14.40 29.81
N GLN A 213 -16.42 14.36 28.74
CA GLN A 213 -15.06 14.84 28.73
C GLN A 213 -14.61 15.30 27.33
N GLY A 214 -13.36 15.77 27.25
CA GLY A 214 -12.69 16.01 25.98
C GLY A 214 -13.25 17.15 25.12
N PHE A 215 -13.08 17.00 23.81
CA PHE A 215 -13.54 17.91 22.76
C PHE A 215 -15.07 17.91 22.64
N THR A 216 -15.72 16.76 22.84
CA THR A 216 -17.17 16.64 22.79
C THR A 216 -17.84 17.51 23.85
N LEU A 217 -17.44 17.37 25.12
CA LEU A 217 -17.97 18.22 26.18
C LEU A 217 -17.68 19.71 25.92
N HIS A 218 -16.52 20.03 25.35
CA HIS A 218 -16.20 21.41 24.97
C HIS A 218 -17.17 21.95 23.91
N MET A 219 -17.43 21.18 22.86
CA MET A 219 -18.36 21.56 21.79
C MET A 219 -19.80 21.66 22.31
N LEU A 220 -20.25 20.73 23.15
CA LEU A 220 -21.59 20.81 23.77
C LEU A 220 -21.79 22.12 24.54
N ARG A 221 -20.79 22.54 25.33
CA ARG A 221 -20.81 23.83 26.03
C ARG A 221 -20.78 25.05 25.10
N GLN A 222 -20.20 24.92 23.92
CA GLN A 222 -20.26 25.96 22.89
C GLN A 222 -21.65 26.01 22.25
N LEU A 223 -22.22 24.85 21.92
CA LEU A 223 -23.55 24.72 21.33
C LEU A 223 -24.68 25.05 22.29
N ASP A 224 -24.45 25.09 23.61
CA ASP A 224 -25.41 25.65 24.57
C ASP A 224 -25.65 27.15 24.32
N LYS A 225 -24.69 27.83 23.69
CA LYS A 225 -24.81 29.25 23.33
C LYS A 225 -25.38 29.37 21.91
N GLN A 226 -26.35 30.27 21.77
CA GLN A 226 -26.93 30.57 20.48
C GLN A 226 -26.00 31.49 19.67
N THR A 227 -25.62 31.07 18.47
CA THR A 227 -24.82 31.86 17.53
C THR A 227 -25.61 32.04 16.24
N ALA A 228 -25.75 33.29 15.78
CA ALA A 228 -26.46 33.62 14.54
C ALA A 228 -25.49 34.21 13.50
N PHE A 229 -25.65 33.81 12.24
CA PHE A 229 -24.85 34.30 11.11
C PHE A 229 -25.64 34.21 9.80
N MET A 230 -25.15 34.86 8.76
CA MET A 230 -25.73 34.78 7.41
C MET A 230 -25.05 33.67 6.61
N ALA A 231 -25.84 32.80 5.97
CA ALA A 231 -25.35 31.77 5.06
C ALA A 231 -26.18 31.81 3.77
N LYS A 232 -25.54 32.03 2.61
CA LYS A 232 -26.22 32.22 1.30
C LYS A 232 -27.32 33.29 1.32
N GLY A 233 -27.11 34.36 2.10
CA GLY A 233 -28.11 35.42 2.27
C GLY A 233 -29.30 35.04 3.17
N VAL A 234 -29.31 33.84 3.76
CA VAL A 234 -30.33 33.38 4.70
C VAL A 234 -29.77 33.45 6.13
N PRO A 235 -30.49 34.04 7.10
CA PRO A 235 -30.09 33.99 8.50
C PRO A 235 -30.16 32.56 9.02
N LYS A 236 -29.07 32.11 9.62
CA LYS A 236 -28.94 30.78 10.22
C LYS A 236 -28.56 30.91 11.68
N VAL A 237 -29.11 30.03 12.50
CA VAL A 237 -28.85 29.95 13.94
C VAL A 237 -28.26 28.57 14.21
N LEU A 238 -27.18 28.55 14.98
CA LEU A 238 -26.49 27.36 15.45
C LEU A 238 -26.43 27.40 16.98
N GLY A 239 -26.80 26.30 17.63
CA GLY A 239 -26.79 26.19 19.09
C GLY A 239 -27.90 26.99 19.77
N GLY A 240 -27.95 26.88 21.09
CA GLY A 240 -28.98 27.43 21.97
C GLY A 240 -29.78 26.33 22.70
N PRO A 241 -30.64 26.73 23.65
CA PRO A 241 -31.37 25.79 24.49
C PRO A 241 -32.18 24.78 23.66
N ARG A 242 -32.00 23.48 23.94
CA ARG A 242 -32.68 22.35 23.29
C ARG A 242 -32.35 22.11 21.81
N ARG A 243 -31.29 22.73 21.26
CA ARG A 243 -30.83 22.44 19.89
C ARG A 243 -30.13 21.10 19.76
N VAL A 244 -29.39 20.69 20.79
CA VAL A 244 -28.80 19.36 20.89
C VAL A 244 -29.73 18.50 21.75
N SER A 245 -30.43 17.55 21.15
CA SER A 245 -31.34 16.64 21.86
C SER A 245 -30.60 15.39 22.34
N SER A 246 -31.11 14.73 23.38
CA SER A 246 -30.57 13.45 23.84
C SER A 246 -30.66 12.36 22.77
N GLU A 247 -31.70 12.42 21.92
CA GLU A 247 -31.86 11.51 20.78
C GLU A 247 -30.75 11.69 19.74
N MET A 248 -30.42 12.94 19.39
CA MET A 248 -29.30 13.25 18.50
C MET A 248 -27.98 12.74 19.09
N LEU A 249 -27.72 12.96 20.38
CA LEU A 249 -26.52 12.46 21.03
C LEU A 249 -26.44 10.93 20.99
N LEU A 250 -27.56 10.24 21.21
CA LEU A 250 -27.63 8.80 21.13
C LEU A 250 -27.30 8.31 19.71
N GLN A 251 -27.92 8.89 18.68
CA GLN A 251 -27.65 8.54 17.28
C GLN A 251 -26.16 8.71 16.92
N MET A 252 -25.53 9.81 17.36
CA MET A 252 -24.11 10.05 17.12
C MET A 252 -23.22 9.04 17.85
N VAL A 253 -23.56 8.68 19.10
CA VAL A 253 -22.85 7.62 19.83
C VAL A 253 -23.01 6.26 19.14
N GLN A 254 -24.22 5.92 18.68
CA GLN A 254 -24.47 4.67 17.95
C GLN A 254 -23.64 4.57 16.68
N ARG A 255 -23.44 5.68 15.96
CA ARG A 255 -22.53 5.72 14.81
C ARG A 255 -21.09 5.41 15.21
N LEU A 256 -20.61 5.97 16.32
CA LEU A 256 -19.25 5.68 16.79
C LEU A 256 -19.08 4.28 17.35
N GLN A 257 -20.14 3.61 17.77
CA GLN A 257 -20.08 2.20 18.12
C GLN A 257 -19.73 1.35 16.89
N VAL A 258 -20.17 1.72 15.67
CA VAL A 258 -19.69 1.09 14.43
C VAL A 258 -18.17 1.25 14.30
N PHE A 259 -17.65 2.46 14.54
CA PHE A 259 -16.22 2.73 14.54
C PHE A 259 -15.46 1.82 15.52
N VAL A 260 -15.95 1.69 16.76
CA VAL A 260 -15.31 0.84 17.78
C VAL A 260 -15.34 -0.63 17.37
N ALA A 261 -16.44 -1.13 16.82
CA ALA A 261 -16.53 -2.51 16.34
C ALA A 261 -15.49 -2.80 15.24
N LEU A 262 -15.37 -1.92 14.24
CA LEU A 262 -14.37 -2.06 13.17
C LEU A 262 -12.93 -1.85 13.67
N ALA A 263 -12.72 -0.97 14.66
CA ALA A 263 -11.42 -0.77 15.28
C ALA A 263 -10.97 -2.05 16.03
N VAL A 264 -11.88 -2.71 16.76
CA VAL A 264 -11.60 -4.00 17.40
C VAL A 264 -11.27 -5.07 16.36
N ASP A 265 -12.05 -5.18 15.27
CA ASP A 265 -11.76 -6.13 14.19
C ASP A 265 -10.39 -5.88 13.53
N THR A 266 -10.03 -4.60 13.37
CA THR A 266 -8.71 -4.22 12.85
C THR A 266 -7.61 -4.55 13.86
N VAL A 267 -7.82 -4.31 15.16
CA VAL A 267 -6.86 -4.69 16.21
C VAL A 267 -6.63 -6.21 16.21
N LYS A 268 -7.69 -7.02 16.13
CA LYS A 268 -7.56 -8.49 16.02
C LYS A 268 -6.77 -8.91 14.78
N ALA A 269 -6.90 -8.19 13.67
CA ALA A 269 -6.19 -8.48 12.42
C ALA A 269 -4.71 -8.04 12.41
N GLU A 270 -4.40 -6.95 13.12
CA GLU A 270 -3.09 -6.30 13.14
C GLU A 270 -2.21 -6.68 14.35
N PHE A 271 -2.85 -6.99 15.47
CA PHE A 271 -2.25 -7.40 16.75
C PHE A 271 -2.91 -8.69 17.26
N PRO A 272 -2.84 -9.79 16.48
CA PRO A 272 -3.50 -11.02 16.88
C PRO A 272 -2.89 -11.53 18.19
N GLY A 273 -3.74 -11.96 19.13
CA GLY A 273 -3.29 -12.47 20.43
C GLY A 273 -2.38 -13.71 20.33
N HIS A 274 -2.40 -14.38 19.17
CA HIS A 274 -1.57 -15.54 18.84
C HIS A 274 -0.22 -15.20 18.19
N ASP A 275 0.16 -13.92 18.12
CA ASP A 275 1.45 -13.46 17.59
C ASP A 275 2.58 -13.66 18.62
N ILE A 276 3.81 -13.94 18.15
CA ILE A 276 5.01 -13.98 19.01
C ILE A 276 5.23 -12.66 19.74
N VAL A 277 4.97 -11.51 19.09
CA VAL A 277 5.17 -10.20 19.72
C VAL A 277 4.26 -10.05 20.93
N MET A 278 3.03 -10.56 20.85
CA MET A 278 2.08 -10.55 21.97
C MET A 278 2.50 -11.50 23.09
N ALA A 279 3.20 -12.59 22.77
CA ALA A 279 3.71 -13.56 23.75
C ALA A 279 4.86 -13.02 24.61
N PHE A 280 5.57 -11.97 24.18
CA PHE A 280 6.59 -11.33 25.04
C PHE A 280 5.99 -10.70 26.30
N ASN A 281 4.66 -10.59 26.43
CA ASN A 281 3.99 -10.19 27.66
C ASN A 281 4.35 -11.06 28.88
N ALA A 282 4.85 -12.29 28.69
CA ALA A 282 5.39 -13.13 29.76
C ALA A 282 6.55 -12.44 30.51
N PHE A 283 7.25 -11.51 29.87
CA PHE A 283 8.37 -10.77 30.46
C PHE A 283 7.96 -9.42 31.09
N ASP A 284 6.68 -9.03 31.06
CA ASP A 284 6.23 -7.78 31.71
C ASP A 284 6.29 -7.91 33.25
N VAL A 285 7.39 -7.43 33.82
CA VAL A 285 7.62 -7.37 35.27
C VAL A 285 7.21 -6.02 35.89
N SER A 286 6.87 -5.02 35.07
CA SER A 286 6.45 -3.68 35.52
C SER A 286 5.16 -3.74 36.34
N LYS A 287 4.28 -4.71 36.04
CA LYS A 287 2.93 -4.80 36.64
C LYS A 287 2.77 -5.85 37.73
N ALA A 288 3.72 -6.77 37.85
CA ALA A 288 3.71 -7.83 38.86
C ALA A 288 3.80 -7.30 40.32
N HIS A 289 4.29 -6.07 40.52
CA HIS A 289 4.29 -5.41 41.82
C HIS A 289 2.90 -4.90 42.27
N THR A 290 1.99 -4.63 41.34
CA THR A 290 0.64 -4.06 41.62
C THR A 290 -0.41 -5.12 41.95
N ASN A 291 -0.29 -6.33 41.39
CA ASN A 291 -1.29 -7.39 41.55
C ASN A 291 -0.92 -8.34 42.71
N ARG A 292 -1.12 -7.88 43.96
CA ARG A 292 -0.89 -8.71 45.18
C ARG A 292 -1.97 -9.77 45.46
N ARG A 293 -2.95 -10.00 44.57
CA ARG A 293 -4.01 -11.01 44.79
C ARG A 293 -3.56 -12.39 44.29
N MET A 294 -3.70 -13.42 45.14
CA MET A 294 -3.34 -14.82 44.83
C MET A 294 -3.98 -15.35 43.53
N ALA A 295 -5.29 -15.11 43.32
CA ALA A 295 -6.00 -15.50 42.10
C ALA A 295 -5.47 -14.80 40.82
N SER A 296 -4.83 -13.63 40.97
CA SER A 296 -4.18 -12.94 39.85
C SER A 296 -2.79 -13.52 39.54
N ARG A 297 -2.17 -14.27 40.46
CA ARG A 297 -0.87 -14.91 40.24
C ARG A 297 -1.00 -16.22 39.47
N GLU A 298 -1.99 -17.05 39.79
CA GLU A 298 -2.25 -18.30 39.07
C GLU A 298 -2.60 -18.03 37.61
N ASN A 299 -3.56 -17.14 37.33
CA ASN A 299 -3.87 -16.71 35.96
C ASN A 299 -2.68 -16.08 35.23
N HIS A 300 -1.80 -15.38 35.95
CA HIS A 300 -0.61 -14.79 35.34
C HIS A 300 0.45 -15.86 34.99
N GLN A 301 0.62 -16.87 35.83
CA GLN A 301 1.52 -17.99 35.56
C GLN A 301 1.02 -18.85 34.40
N GLU A 302 -0.29 -19.11 34.33
CA GLU A 302 -0.90 -19.85 33.22
C GLU A 302 -0.74 -19.09 31.90
N ASN A 303 -1.06 -17.79 31.88
CA ASN A 303 -0.84 -16.94 30.71
C ASN A 303 0.64 -16.86 30.32
N ALA A 304 1.55 -16.75 31.30
CA ALA A 304 2.99 -16.74 31.04
C ALA A 304 3.45 -18.08 30.44
N LYS A 305 2.92 -19.21 30.91
CA LYS A 305 3.22 -20.53 30.36
C LYS A 305 2.81 -20.63 28.88
N THR A 306 1.58 -20.27 28.54
CA THR A 306 1.08 -20.25 27.14
C THR A 306 1.96 -19.36 26.26
N SER A 307 2.33 -18.18 26.76
CA SER A 307 3.22 -17.26 26.06
C SER A 307 4.64 -17.82 25.87
N LEU A 308 5.21 -18.45 26.89
CA LEU A 308 6.54 -19.06 26.83
C LEU A 308 6.57 -20.28 25.89
N GLU A 309 5.52 -21.10 25.88
CA GLU A 309 5.35 -22.20 24.92
C GLU A 309 5.34 -21.68 23.48
N ARG A 310 4.60 -20.59 23.22
CA ARG A 310 4.58 -19.95 21.90
C ARG A 310 5.95 -19.43 21.49
N ILE A 311 6.64 -18.73 22.40
CA ILE A 311 8.01 -18.24 22.16
C ILE A 311 8.94 -19.41 21.86
N ALA A 312 8.83 -20.50 22.63
CA ALA A 312 9.64 -21.69 22.43
C ALA A 312 9.41 -22.34 21.06
N ASN A 313 8.15 -22.46 20.62
CA ASN A 313 7.82 -23.04 19.31
C ASN A 313 8.40 -22.23 18.16
N VAL A 314 8.22 -20.91 18.15
CA VAL A 314 8.72 -20.04 17.07
C VAL A 314 10.24 -19.95 17.05
N LEU A 315 10.89 -19.91 18.22
CA LEU A 315 12.34 -19.81 18.36
C LEU A 315 13.04 -21.18 18.34
N LEU A 316 12.29 -22.28 18.20
CA LEU A 316 12.79 -23.66 18.23
C LEU A 316 13.58 -23.98 19.51
N LEU A 317 13.09 -23.48 20.66
CA LEU A 317 13.68 -23.69 21.98
C LEU A 317 12.94 -24.81 22.75
N PRO A 318 13.60 -25.51 23.68
CA PRO A 318 12.91 -26.47 24.55
C PRO A 318 11.94 -25.77 25.51
N ALA A 319 10.63 -25.93 25.28
CA ALA A 319 9.58 -25.21 26.01
C ALA A 319 9.62 -25.45 27.54
N GLN A 320 9.77 -26.70 27.97
CA GLN A 320 9.84 -27.04 29.39
C GLN A 320 11.05 -26.40 30.06
N THR A 321 12.23 -26.50 29.44
CA THR A 321 13.46 -25.89 29.97
C THR A 321 13.36 -24.37 30.03
N LEU A 322 12.76 -23.72 29.03
CA LEU A 322 12.53 -22.27 29.04
C LEU A 322 11.62 -21.87 30.21
N HIS A 323 10.53 -22.60 30.42
CA HIS A 323 9.59 -22.37 31.51
C HIS A 323 10.24 -22.54 32.89
N ASP A 324 11.01 -23.62 33.08
CA ASP A 324 11.69 -23.88 34.35
C ASP A 324 12.73 -22.79 34.66
N GLN A 325 13.55 -22.40 33.67
CA GLN A 325 14.51 -21.30 33.82
C GLN A 325 13.82 -19.95 34.06
N TYR A 326 12.66 -19.71 33.43
CA TYR A 326 11.87 -18.50 33.66
C TYR A 326 11.42 -18.40 35.11
N LEU A 327 10.84 -19.48 35.67
CA LEU A 327 10.36 -19.50 37.05
C LEU A 327 11.49 -19.30 38.07
N ASP A 328 12.66 -19.89 37.83
CA ASP A 328 13.83 -19.74 38.71
C ASP A 328 14.35 -18.29 38.74
N ILE A 329 14.36 -17.61 37.60
CA ILE A 329 14.92 -16.26 37.47
C ILE A 329 13.89 -15.15 37.77
N LEU A 330 12.59 -15.44 37.65
CA LEU A 330 11.51 -14.47 37.85
C LEU A 330 11.62 -13.68 39.17
N PRO A 331 11.89 -14.28 40.35
CA PRO A 331 12.04 -13.52 41.59
C PRO A 331 13.14 -12.46 41.55
N ILE A 332 14.26 -12.77 40.87
CA ILE A 332 15.38 -11.84 40.70
C ILE A 332 14.97 -10.74 39.73
N ALA A 333 14.31 -11.07 38.61
CA ALA A 333 13.82 -10.08 37.65
C ALA A 333 12.82 -9.10 38.28
N LEU A 334 11.91 -9.59 39.15
CA LEU A 334 10.98 -8.74 39.90
C LEU A 334 11.70 -7.80 40.88
N HIS A 335 12.80 -8.25 41.48
CA HIS A 335 13.64 -7.40 42.34
C HIS A 335 14.39 -6.34 41.51
N GLU A 336 14.95 -6.72 40.36
CA GLU A 336 15.59 -5.76 39.43
C GLU A 336 14.60 -4.73 38.89
N ALA A 337 13.35 -5.13 38.65
CA ALA A 337 12.30 -4.25 38.14
C ALA A 337 11.96 -3.12 39.13
N ALA A 338 11.98 -3.41 40.43
CA ALA A 338 11.81 -2.40 41.47
C ALA A 338 12.94 -1.35 41.48
N THR A 339 14.10 -1.67 40.89
CA THR A 339 15.28 -0.79 40.86
C THR A 339 15.46 -0.08 39.51
N SER A 340 15.27 -0.79 38.40
CA SER A 340 15.60 -0.31 37.04
C SER A 340 14.40 0.27 36.28
N GLY A 341 13.17 -0.11 36.64
CA GLY A 341 11.93 0.40 36.05
C GLY A 341 11.65 0.00 34.59
N ARG A 342 12.49 -0.81 33.94
CA ARG A 342 12.28 -1.29 32.55
C ARG A 342 12.27 -2.83 32.50
N PRO A 343 11.25 -3.48 31.89
CA PRO A 343 11.15 -4.94 31.87
C PRO A 343 12.37 -5.65 31.28
N PHE A 344 12.78 -5.30 30.06
CA PHE A 344 13.92 -5.95 29.40
C PHE A 344 15.22 -5.89 30.21
N GLU A 345 15.54 -4.70 30.72
CA GLU A 345 16.73 -4.45 31.55
C GLU A 345 16.71 -5.27 32.84
N SER A 346 15.53 -5.43 33.43
CA SER A 346 15.32 -6.22 34.65
C SER A 346 15.67 -7.69 34.42
N TRP A 347 15.16 -8.28 33.33
CA TRP A 347 15.46 -9.65 32.96
C TRP A 347 16.93 -9.85 32.58
N ARG A 348 17.50 -8.93 31.80
CA ARG A 348 18.92 -8.96 31.44
C ARG A 348 19.80 -8.97 32.68
N ASN A 349 19.55 -8.06 33.61
CA ASN A 349 20.34 -7.95 34.84
C ASN A 349 20.14 -9.17 35.75
N ALA A 350 18.93 -9.71 35.83
CA ALA A 350 18.64 -10.92 36.59
C ALA A 350 19.44 -12.12 36.09
N VAL A 351 19.46 -12.36 34.77
CA VAL A 351 20.26 -13.44 34.16
C VAL A 351 21.76 -13.21 34.36
N LEU A 352 22.24 -11.97 34.20
CA LEU A 352 23.66 -11.65 34.43
C LEU A 352 24.07 -11.87 35.90
N ARG A 353 23.19 -11.58 36.86
CA ARG A 353 23.43 -11.84 38.29
C ARG A 353 23.44 -13.34 38.59
N ALA A 354 22.48 -14.10 38.05
CA ALA A 354 22.42 -15.55 38.23
C ALA A 354 23.66 -16.26 37.67
N ARG A 355 24.22 -15.76 36.55
CA ARG A 355 25.47 -16.28 35.96
C ARG A 355 26.73 -15.93 36.75
N LYS A 356 26.72 -14.85 37.54
CA LYS A 356 27.85 -14.39 38.36
C LYS A 356 27.94 -15.04 39.74
N GLY A 357 26.97 -15.90 40.12
CA GLY A 357 26.98 -16.62 41.39
C GLY A 357 28.21 -17.54 41.56
N LYS A 358 28.66 -17.76 42.79
CA LYS A 358 29.80 -18.64 43.11
C LYS A 358 29.42 -20.11 42.87
N GLY A 359 29.75 -20.67 41.69
CA GLY A 359 29.52 -22.07 41.30
C GLY A 359 29.55 -22.24 39.77
N SER A 360 29.34 -23.46 39.26
CA SER A 360 28.99 -23.68 37.85
C SER A 360 27.71 -22.89 37.58
N GLY A 361 27.79 -21.80 36.80
CA GLY A 361 26.75 -20.79 36.69
C GLY A 361 25.33 -21.37 36.53
N HIS A 362 24.34 -20.71 37.15
CA HIS A 362 22.96 -21.17 37.15
C HIS A 362 22.44 -21.38 35.70
N PRO A 363 21.73 -22.48 35.41
CA PRO A 363 21.21 -22.75 34.07
C PRO A 363 20.30 -21.60 33.63
N THR A 364 20.69 -20.91 32.56
CA THR A 364 20.03 -19.70 32.00
C THR A 364 20.32 -19.56 30.50
N ASP A 365 20.69 -20.66 29.85
CA ASP A 365 21.09 -20.70 28.45
C ASP A 365 19.89 -20.54 27.51
N VAL A 366 18.82 -21.30 27.74
CA VAL A 366 17.58 -21.24 26.93
C VAL A 366 16.85 -19.91 27.17
N LEU A 367 16.70 -19.50 28.44
CA LEU A 367 16.14 -18.19 28.78
C LEU A 367 17.00 -17.06 28.20
N GLY A 368 18.33 -17.19 28.24
CA GLY A 368 19.24 -16.21 27.66
C GLY A 368 19.06 -16.05 26.15
N GLN A 369 18.78 -17.13 25.42
CA GLN A 369 18.45 -17.08 23.99
C GLN A 369 17.11 -16.37 23.75
N ALA A 370 16.06 -16.76 24.49
CA ALA A 370 14.74 -16.10 24.40
C ALA A 370 14.84 -14.58 24.70
N LEU A 371 15.62 -14.19 25.71
CA LEU A 371 15.86 -12.78 26.02
C LEU A 371 16.69 -12.05 24.96
N ALA A 372 17.66 -12.71 24.32
CA ALA A 372 18.39 -12.10 23.21
C ALA A 372 17.45 -11.75 22.04
N TYR A 373 16.51 -12.66 21.74
CA TYR A 373 15.45 -12.41 20.77
C TYR A 373 14.51 -11.30 21.24
N TYR A 374 14.00 -11.34 22.47
CA TYR A 374 13.18 -10.27 23.04
C TYR A 374 13.86 -8.89 22.88
N GLY A 375 15.16 -8.80 23.18
CA GLY A 375 15.95 -7.58 22.98
C GLY A 375 16.04 -7.13 21.52
N ALA A 376 16.11 -8.07 20.57
CA ALA A 376 16.11 -7.77 19.13
C ALA A 376 14.74 -7.29 18.63
N TRP A 377 13.64 -7.73 19.24
CA TRP A 377 12.28 -7.24 18.97
C TRP A 377 11.97 -5.91 19.64
N ASN A 378 12.72 -5.57 20.69
CA ASN A 378 12.47 -4.38 21.46
C ASN A 378 12.76 -3.11 20.64
N GLY A 379 11.81 -2.17 20.58
CA GLY A 379 11.98 -0.96 19.77
C GLY A 379 11.92 -1.17 18.25
N LEU A 380 11.46 -2.34 17.79
CA LEU A 380 11.40 -2.68 16.37
C LEU A 380 10.27 -1.91 15.68
N THR A 381 10.62 -0.82 15.00
CA THR A 381 9.68 0.06 14.29
C THR A 381 10.37 0.74 13.10
N THR A 382 9.67 0.91 11.98
CA THR A 382 10.18 1.68 10.82
C THR A 382 9.98 3.19 10.99
N SER A 383 9.22 3.61 12.00
CA SER A 383 8.90 5.02 12.27
C SER A 383 10.14 5.90 12.45
N GLY A 384 11.18 5.40 13.10
CA GLY A 384 12.45 6.10 13.30
C GLY A 384 13.13 6.53 12.00
N VAL A 385 13.21 5.57 11.07
CA VAL A 385 13.80 5.76 9.74
C VAL A 385 12.97 6.78 8.94
N GLU A 386 11.64 6.66 8.95
CA GLU A 386 10.74 7.60 8.27
C GLU A 386 10.78 9.01 8.87
N GLN A 387 10.87 9.13 10.19
CA GLN A 387 11.08 10.40 10.86
C GLN A 387 12.42 11.00 10.47
N GLY A 388 13.45 10.17 10.31
CA GLY A 388 14.73 10.58 9.76
C GLY A 388 14.56 11.18 8.37
N PHE A 389 13.99 10.47 7.42
CA PHE A 389 13.74 10.99 6.07
C PHE A 389 12.93 12.29 6.07
N SER A 390 11.89 12.39 6.91
CA SER A 390 11.10 13.63 7.02
C SER A 390 11.87 14.79 7.67
N LYS A 391 12.78 14.54 8.63
CA LYS A 391 13.68 15.56 9.18
C LYS A 391 14.67 16.03 8.11
N ILE A 392 15.21 15.10 7.31
CA ILE A 392 16.11 15.39 6.19
C ILE A 392 15.40 16.29 5.17
N GLU A 393 14.19 15.92 4.74
CA GLU A 393 13.42 16.70 3.77
C GLU A 393 13.10 18.12 4.27
N ARG A 394 12.90 18.30 5.59
CA ARG A 394 12.69 19.61 6.20
C ARG A 394 13.97 20.44 6.30
N LEU A 395 15.10 19.81 6.61
CA LEU A 395 16.39 20.47 6.85
C LEU A 395 17.19 20.72 5.57
N ILE A 396 16.91 19.96 4.52
CA ILE A 396 17.45 20.14 3.17
C ILE A 396 16.29 20.50 2.23
N PRO A 397 15.83 21.78 2.25
CA PRO A 397 14.81 22.25 1.32
C PRO A 397 15.23 22.01 -0.14
N LYS A 398 14.25 21.99 -1.05
CA LYS A 398 14.47 21.88 -2.49
C LYS A 398 15.41 22.96 -3.06
N ASP A 399 15.61 24.06 -2.34
CA ASP A 399 16.50 25.15 -2.72
C ASP A 399 17.98 24.89 -2.39
N ARG A 400 18.28 23.87 -1.56
CA ARG A 400 19.67 23.42 -1.25
C ARG A 400 20.17 22.30 -2.17
N ARG A 401 19.54 22.11 -3.35
CA ARG A 401 19.90 21.10 -4.37
C ARG A 401 21.33 21.19 -4.90
N LEU A 402 22.03 22.31 -4.68
CA LEU A 402 23.42 22.53 -5.11
C LEU A 402 24.45 22.10 -4.04
N MET A 403 24.02 21.51 -2.93
CA MET A 403 24.94 20.99 -1.92
C MET A 403 25.68 19.77 -2.45
N ALA A 404 27.01 19.73 -2.28
CA ALA A 404 27.81 18.56 -2.64
C ALA A 404 27.41 17.34 -1.79
N GLU A 405 27.40 16.16 -2.40
CA GLU A 405 26.94 14.92 -1.75
C GLU A 405 27.74 14.60 -0.48
N ALA A 406 29.05 14.87 -0.46
CA ALA A 406 29.89 14.71 0.73
C ALA A 406 29.47 15.60 1.91
N THR A 407 29.00 16.83 1.64
CA THR A 407 28.50 17.75 2.66
C THR A 407 27.13 17.30 3.17
N LYS A 408 26.29 16.79 2.26
CA LYS A 408 25.00 16.17 2.59
C LYS A 408 25.20 14.99 3.54
N ASP A 409 26.09 14.07 3.20
CA ASP A 409 26.43 12.91 4.02
C ASP A 409 26.98 13.31 5.40
N THR A 410 27.80 14.34 5.46
CA THR A 410 28.35 14.85 6.73
C THR A 410 27.26 15.46 7.62
N GLU A 411 26.36 16.30 7.05
CA GLU A 411 25.21 16.86 7.78
C GLU A 411 24.25 15.75 8.26
N LEU A 412 24.01 14.73 7.42
CA LEU A 412 23.20 13.56 7.78
C LEU A 412 23.82 12.77 8.93
N ARG A 413 25.12 12.47 8.86
CA ARG A 413 25.83 11.74 9.93
C ARG A 413 25.80 12.51 11.26
N LEU A 414 25.97 13.83 11.21
CA LEU A 414 25.85 14.69 12.40
C LEU A 414 24.43 14.66 13.02
N LEU A 415 23.38 14.55 12.20
CA LEU A 415 21.99 14.54 12.67
C LEU A 415 21.54 13.18 13.24
N PHE A 416 22.08 12.07 12.74
CA PHE A 416 21.63 10.72 13.08
C PHE A 416 22.57 9.92 13.99
N HIS A 417 23.86 10.25 14.04
CA HIS A 417 24.89 9.45 14.73
C HIS A 417 25.61 10.21 15.86
N ALA A 418 24.99 11.23 16.45
CA ALA A 418 25.54 11.84 17.66
C ALA A 418 25.44 10.86 18.83
N GLU A 419 26.55 10.20 19.19
CA GLU A 419 26.64 9.26 20.33
C GLU A 419 26.28 9.95 21.67
N ASP A 420 26.52 11.26 21.76
CA ASP A 420 26.10 12.13 22.87
C ASP A 420 25.49 13.43 22.31
N PRO A 421 24.16 13.44 22.06
CA PRO A 421 23.45 14.61 21.54
C PRO A 421 23.60 15.84 22.44
N ASP A 422 23.73 15.64 23.75
CA ASP A 422 23.85 16.73 24.72
C ASP A 422 25.24 17.38 24.65
N ALA A 423 26.31 16.58 24.50
CA ALA A 423 27.65 17.10 24.27
C ALA A 423 27.77 17.82 22.92
N LEU A 424 27.19 17.25 21.85
CA LEU A 424 27.17 17.88 20.54
C LEU A 424 26.38 19.20 20.56
N CYS A 425 25.21 19.23 21.20
CA CYS A 425 24.45 20.47 21.37
C CYS A 425 25.23 21.51 22.19
N LYS A 426 25.95 21.12 23.25
CA LYS A 426 26.82 22.04 24.02
C LYS A 426 27.94 22.63 23.15
N GLN A 427 28.59 21.81 22.32
CA GLN A 427 29.62 22.28 21.38
C GLN A 427 29.04 23.18 20.29
N ALA A 428 27.90 22.80 19.70
CA ALA A 428 27.21 23.62 18.70
C ALA A 428 26.77 24.97 19.27
N VAL A 429 26.28 24.99 20.52
CA VAL A 429 25.98 26.23 21.25
C VAL A 429 27.23 27.08 21.46
N GLN A 430 28.38 26.49 21.81
CA GLN A 430 29.65 27.21 21.92
C GLN A 430 30.08 27.84 20.58
N VAL A 431 30.03 27.08 19.49
CA VAL A 431 30.34 27.59 18.14
C VAL A 431 29.35 28.69 17.73
N TRP A 432 28.06 28.50 18.02
CA TRP A 432 27.04 29.51 17.76
C TRP A 432 27.29 30.80 18.54
N LEU A 433 27.59 30.70 19.84
CA LEU A 433 27.89 31.84 20.70
C LEU A 433 29.10 32.64 20.20
N GLN A 434 30.13 31.96 19.70
CA GLN A 434 31.33 32.58 19.14
C GLN A 434 31.05 33.37 17.85
N ASN A 435 30.15 32.88 17.01
CA ASN A 435 29.91 33.45 15.67
C ASN A 435 28.69 34.38 15.61
N PHE A 436 27.68 34.18 16.46
CA PHE A 436 26.37 34.80 16.33
C PHE A 436 25.79 35.35 17.65
N GLY A 437 26.52 35.19 18.78
CA GLY A 437 26.12 35.72 20.09
C GLY A 437 25.04 34.90 20.81
N ALA A 438 24.58 35.40 21.97
CA ALA A 438 23.67 34.68 22.87
C ALA A 438 22.25 34.47 22.26
N PRO A 439 21.73 33.24 22.22
CA PRO A 439 20.37 32.98 21.75
C PRO A 439 19.33 33.57 22.72
N ARG A 440 18.19 34.03 22.19
CA ARG A 440 17.10 34.63 22.98
C ARG A 440 16.42 33.58 23.89
N SER A 441 16.29 33.91 25.16
CA SER A 441 15.82 33.07 26.27
C SER A 441 14.29 32.81 26.28
N SER A 442 13.73 32.15 25.25
CA SER A 442 12.27 31.91 25.19
C SER A 442 11.79 30.48 24.91
N ALA A 443 12.67 29.47 24.92
CA ALA A 443 12.29 28.11 24.51
C ALA A 443 12.09 27.08 25.65
N LEU A 444 12.30 27.44 26.92
CA LEU A 444 12.43 26.45 28.01
C LEU A 444 11.12 25.99 28.69
N ASP A 445 9.93 26.40 28.23
CA ASP A 445 8.69 26.19 29.02
C ASP A 445 7.65 25.25 28.38
N ARG A 446 8.07 24.19 27.67
CA ARG A 446 7.13 23.29 26.95
C ARG A 446 7.08 21.81 27.33
N GLN A 447 7.61 21.42 28.48
CA GLN A 447 7.40 20.06 29.01
C GLN A 447 6.93 20.09 30.45
N LYS A 448 5.61 20.16 30.64
CA LYS A 448 4.87 19.65 31.82
C LYS A 448 3.37 19.88 31.61
N ARG A 449 2.65 18.82 31.22
CA ARG A 449 1.18 18.60 31.27
C ARG A 449 0.93 17.33 30.43
N ARG A 450 0.21 16.28 30.83
CA ARG A 450 -0.62 15.94 32.00
C ARG A 450 -0.73 14.41 31.93
N SER A 451 -0.41 13.67 33.00
CA SER A 451 -1.01 12.35 33.23
C SER A 451 -2.15 12.55 34.21
N VAL A 452 -3.36 12.74 33.69
CA VAL A 452 -4.55 12.54 34.53
C VAL A 452 -4.80 11.04 34.49
N VAL A 453 -4.21 10.35 35.47
CA VAL A 453 -4.54 8.95 35.75
C VAL A 453 -5.95 8.98 36.33
N GLY A 454 -6.95 8.84 35.45
CA GLY A 454 -8.27 8.39 35.86
C GLY A 454 -8.13 7.04 36.56
N LYS A 455 -8.97 6.78 37.56
CA LYS A 455 -9.05 5.47 38.22
C LYS A 455 -9.11 4.39 37.14
N ARG A 456 -8.11 3.49 37.11
CA ARG A 456 -8.04 2.37 36.16
C ARG A 456 -9.30 1.52 36.34
N ALA A 457 -10.23 1.63 35.39
CA ALA A 457 -11.30 0.67 35.23
C ALA A 457 -10.71 -0.72 34.96
N ALA A 458 -11.46 -1.77 35.24
CA ALA A 458 -11.07 -3.12 34.87
C ALA A 458 -10.83 -3.18 33.35
N LEU A 459 -9.80 -3.90 32.91
CA LEU A 459 -9.56 -4.10 31.49
C LEU A 459 -10.72 -4.94 30.92
N VAL A 460 -11.27 -4.46 29.82
CA VAL A 460 -12.35 -5.10 29.06
C VAL A 460 -11.74 -5.98 27.97
N SER A 461 -12.32 -7.15 27.73
CA SER A 461 -11.86 -8.02 26.65
C SER A 461 -12.21 -7.44 25.27
N ALA A 462 -11.45 -7.79 24.23
CA ALA A 462 -11.76 -7.34 22.88
C ALA A 462 -13.16 -7.79 22.43
N ASP A 463 -13.58 -9.00 22.81
CA ASP A 463 -14.89 -9.56 22.46
C ASP A 463 -16.03 -8.82 23.16
N GLU A 464 -15.87 -8.49 24.44
CA GLU A 464 -16.84 -7.70 25.19
C GLU A 464 -16.98 -6.29 24.61
N ALA A 465 -15.86 -5.64 24.26
CA ALA A 465 -15.88 -4.33 23.62
C ALA A 465 -16.58 -4.36 22.25
N GLN A 466 -16.32 -5.40 21.46
CA GLN A 466 -16.95 -5.59 20.15
C GLN A 466 -18.45 -5.88 20.27
N HIS A 467 -18.84 -6.76 21.20
CA HIS A 467 -20.24 -7.15 21.39
C HIS A 467 -21.09 -5.95 21.80
N ALA A 468 -20.64 -5.18 22.79
CA ALA A 468 -21.32 -3.96 23.22
C ALA A 468 -21.44 -2.92 22.08
N ALA A 469 -20.39 -2.79 21.26
CA ALA A 469 -20.40 -1.89 20.11
C ALA A 469 -21.37 -2.36 19.00
N GLN A 470 -21.42 -3.65 18.70
CA GLN A 470 -22.33 -4.20 17.70
C GLN A 470 -23.80 -4.09 18.12
N GLN A 471 -24.10 -4.37 19.40
CA GLN A 471 -25.45 -4.24 19.93
C GLN A 471 -25.96 -2.80 19.86
N GLY A 472 -25.12 -1.83 20.21
CA GLY A 472 -25.54 -0.43 20.20
C GLY A 472 -25.68 0.17 18.78
N SER A 473 -25.01 -0.42 17.79
CA SER A 473 -25.01 0.05 16.39
C SER A 473 -25.93 -0.75 15.45
N GLU A 474 -26.84 -1.54 16.00
CA GLU A 474 -27.78 -2.34 15.20
C GLU A 474 -28.58 -1.45 14.24
N GLY A 475 -28.53 -1.75 12.94
CA GLY A 475 -29.21 -0.98 11.89
C GLY A 475 -28.38 0.10 11.18
N LEU A 476 -27.16 0.40 11.64
CA LEU A 476 -26.27 1.37 10.97
C LEU A 476 -25.27 0.72 9.98
N TRP A 477 -25.27 -0.61 9.89
CA TRP A 477 -24.35 -1.38 9.04
C TRP A 477 -24.79 -1.37 7.57
N ASP A 478 -24.06 -0.60 6.75
CA ASP A 478 -24.23 -0.56 5.30
C ASP A 478 -23.30 -1.56 4.56
N ALA A 479 -23.43 -1.63 3.24
CA ALA A 479 -22.63 -2.54 2.42
C ALA A 479 -21.11 -2.24 2.48
N SER A 480 -20.72 -0.98 2.68
CA SER A 480 -19.31 -0.58 2.81
C SER A 480 -18.72 -1.09 4.13
N LEU A 481 -19.46 -0.89 5.23
CA LEU A 481 -19.08 -1.34 6.57
C LEU A 481 -19.00 -2.87 6.65
N LEU A 482 -19.97 -3.58 6.07
CA LEU A 482 -19.96 -5.04 6.01
C LEU A 482 -18.82 -5.59 5.14
N ALA A 483 -18.49 -4.92 4.03
CA ALA A 483 -17.35 -5.28 3.20
C ALA A 483 -16.03 -5.11 3.95
N GLU A 484 -15.87 -4.02 4.70
CA GLU A 484 -14.70 -3.80 5.55
C GLU A 484 -14.60 -4.83 6.68
N GLN A 485 -15.70 -5.14 7.35
CA GLN A 485 -15.73 -6.19 8.37
C GLN A 485 -15.32 -7.55 7.80
N SER A 486 -15.89 -7.93 6.65
CA SER A 486 -15.55 -9.17 5.94
C SER A 486 -14.08 -9.21 5.53
N PHE A 487 -13.53 -8.06 5.12
CA PHE A 487 -12.11 -7.91 4.83
C PHE A 487 -11.27 -8.14 6.09
N GLN A 488 -11.62 -7.55 7.24
CA GLN A 488 -10.87 -7.73 8.49
C GLN A 488 -10.92 -9.18 8.97
N GLN A 489 -12.08 -9.83 8.92
CA GLN A 489 -12.20 -11.26 9.26
C GLN A 489 -11.36 -12.14 8.33
N SER A 490 -11.41 -11.89 7.02
CA SER A 490 -10.54 -12.57 6.04
C SER A 490 -9.06 -12.33 6.33
N LYS A 491 -8.70 -11.13 6.80
CA LYS A 491 -7.33 -10.77 7.18
C LYS A 491 -6.90 -11.46 8.47
N GLN A 492 -7.75 -11.50 9.51
CA GLN A 492 -7.52 -12.25 10.74
C GLN A 492 -7.24 -13.72 10.42
N TYR A 493 -8.08 -14.31 9.58
CA TYR A 493 -7.93 -15.69 9.15
C TYR A 493 -6.59 -15.92 8.42
N LYS A 494 -6.20 -15.03 7.48
CA LYS A 494 -4.89 -15.09 6.82
C LYS A 494 -3.72 -14.92 7.79
N CYS A 495 -3.87 -14.10 8.83
CA CYS A 495 -2.85 -13.96 9.87
C CYS A 495 -2.74 -15.23 10.72
N ARG A 496 -3.85 -15.90 11.02
CA ARG A 496 -3.87 -17.19 11.71
C ARG A 496 -3.18 -18.29 10.87
N VAL A 497 -3.47 -18.37 9.58
CA VAL A 497 -2.73 -19.26 8.63
C VAL A 497 -1.23 -18.94 8.64
N GLN A 498 -0.85 -17.67 8.63
CA GLN A 498 0.56 -17.28 8.67
C GLN A 498 1.21 -17.66 10.01
N SER A 499 0.55 -17.44 11.14
CA SER A 499 1.03 -17.85 12.47
C SER A 499 1.20 -19.35 12.58
N LEU A 500 0.33 -20.15 11.94
CA LEU A 500 0.51 -21.60 11.85
C LEU A 500 1.79 -21.96 11.09
N LEU A 501 2.02 -21.32 9.94
CA LEU A 501 3.23 -21.54 9.14
C LEU A 501 4.52 -21.13 9.86
N GLU A 502 4.44 -20.18 10.79
CA GLU A 502 5.57 -19.71 11.61
C GLU A 502 5.72 -20.50 12.92
N GLY A 503 4.84 -21.47 13.21
CA GLY A 503 4.85 -22.23 14.46
C GLY A 503 4.40 -21.44 15.69
N ALA A 504 3.74 -20.30 15.50
CA ALA A 504 3.24 -19.45 16.59
C ALA A 504 1.90 -19.93 17.17
N LEU A 505 1.13 -20.76 16.46
CA LEU A 505 -0.08 -21.36 17.02
C LEU A 505 0.27 -22.56 17.90
N LEU A 506 -0.41 -22.68 19.03
CA LEU A 506 -0.34 -23.86 19.90
C LEU A 506 -1.26 -24.97 19.40
N GLU A 507 -1.03 -26.22 19.83
CA GLU A 507 -1.80 -27.38 19.36
C GLU A 507 -3.32 -27.22 19.54
N GLY A 508 -3.76 -26.65 20.67
CA GLY A 508 -5.18 -26.38 20.93
C GLY A 508 -5.78 -25.24 20.10
N GLU A 509 -4.95 -24.45 19.40
CA GLU A 509 -5.38 -23.34 18.54
C GLU A 509 -5.47 -23.74 17.06
N ILE A 510 -5.18 -25.00 16.72
CA ILE A 510 -5.16 -25.51 15.36
C ILE A 510 -6.40 -26.39 15.16
N ASP A 511 -7.30 -25.93 14.30
CA ASP A 511 -8.46 -26.70 13.85
C ASP A 511 -8.17 -27.38 12.49
N ASP A 512 -8.91 -28.45 12.17
CA ASP A 512 -8.72 -29.23 10.93
C ASP A 512 -8.96 -28.37 9.67
N ASP A 513 -9.92 -27.45 9.74
CA ASP A 513 -10.23 -26.50 8.67
C ASP A 513 -9.02 -25.58 8.38
N LEU A 514 -8.34 -25.08 9.41
CA LEU A 514 -7.16 -24.26 9.29
C LEU A 514 -6.00 -25.04 8.65
N LEU A 515 -5.84 -26.32 8.97
CA LEU A 515 -4.83 -27.18 8.33
C LEU A 515 -5.11 -27.35 6.84
N GLU A 516 -6.34 -27.66 6.46
CA GLU A 516 -6.74 -27.80 5.04
C GLU A 516 -6.49 -26.50 4.27
N VAL A 517 -6.93 -25.36 4.82
CA VAL A 517 -6.74 -24.08 4.15
C VAL A 517 -5.26 -23.68 4.10
N THR A 518 -4.46 -24.03 5.10
CA THR A 518 -3.01 -23.78 5.07
C THR A 518 -2.33 -24.57 3.95
N GLN A 519 -2.71 -25.84 3.75
CA GLN A 519 -2.23 -26.64 2.63
C GLN A 519 -2.66 -26.05 1.27
N ALA A 520 -3.93 -25.65 1.14
CA ALA A 520 -4.42 -24.98 -0.05
C ALA A 520 -3.71 -23.65 -0.32
N PHE A 521 -3.40 -22.89 0.74
CA PHE A 521 -2.65 -21.64 0.65
C PHE A 521 -1.22 -21.89 0.16
N GLN A 522 -0.52 -22.87 0.72
CA GLN A 522 0.82 -23.26 0.26
C GLN A 522 0.81 -23.71 -1.22
N ALA A 523 -0.18 -24.52 -1.62
CA ALA A 523 -0.34 -24.96 -3.00
C ALA A 523 -0.58 -23.79 -3.97
N ASN A 524 -1.40 -22.82 -3.56
CA ASN A 524 -1.65 -21.60 -4.32
C ASN A 524 -0.41 -20.71 -4.43
N VAL A 525 0.35 -20.54 -3.35
CA VAL A 525 1.63 -19.82 -3.38
C VAL A 525 2.62 -20.49 -4.33
N ALA A 526 2.74 -21.83 -4.26
CA ALA A 526 3.60 -22.60 -5.16
C ALA A 526 3.15 -22.49 -6.64
N LYS A 527 1.85 -22.46 -6.90
CA LYS A 527 1.30 -22.22 -8.25
C LYS A 527 1.63 -20.81 -8.74
N ASN A 528 1.32 -19.77 -7.96
CA ASN A 528 1.58 -18.38 -8.33
C ASN A 528 3.07 -18.13 -8.60
N ASN A 529 3.96 -18.76 -7.83
CA ASN A 529 5.40 -18.68 -8.07
C ASN A 529 5.82 -19.35 -9.39
N ARG A 530 5.25 -20.51 -9.73
CA ARG A 530 5.49 -21.15 -11.04
C ARG A 530 5.01 -20.27 -12.19
N ASP A 531 3.83 -19.66 -12.05
CA ASP A 531 3.28 -18.76 -13.06
C ASP A 531 4.13 -17.49 -13.22
N ARG A 532 4.63 -16.93 -12.11
CA ARG A 532 5.56 -15.79 -12.12
C ARG A 532 6.86 -16.12 -12.84
N VAL A 533 7.52 -17.22 -12.48
CA VAL A 533 8.76 -17.68 -13.13
C VAL A 533 8.53 -17.94 -14.62
N THR A 534 7.35 -18.46 -15.00
CA THR A 534 7.01 -18.68 -16.42
C THR A 534 6.88 -17.36 -17.16
N LYS A 535 6.18 -16.36 -16.58
CA LYS A 535 6.06 -15.02 -17.16
C LYS A 535 7.40 -14.30 -17.25
N GLU A 536 8.25 -14.43 -16.24
CA GLU A 536 9.61 -13.86 -16.24
C GLU A 536 10.46 -14.51 -17.33
N ARG A 537 10.41 -15.83 -17.49
CA ARG A 537 11.09 -16.54 -18.59
C ARG A 537 10.58 -16.09 -19.95
N GLN A 538 9.26 -15.93 -20.11
CA GLN A 538 8.67 -15.39 -21.34
C GLN A 538 9.16 -13.97 -21.61
N ARG A 539 9.16 -13.10 -20.60
CA ARG A 539 9.67 -11.72 -20.73
C ARG A 539 11.16 -11.68 -21.06
N ALA A 540 11.97 -12.51 -20.41
CA ALA A 540 13.40 -12.63 -20.71
C ALA A 540 13.65 -13.12 -22.15
N SER A 541 12.83 -14.06 -22.63
CA SER A 541 12.90 -14.54 -24.02
C SER A 541 12.50 -13.48 -25.05
N LEU A 542 11.63 -12.53 -24.68
CA LEU A 542 11.28 -11.39 -25.54
C LEU A 542 12.40 -10.35 -25.60
N ILE A 543 13.15 -10.16 -24.51
CA ILE A 543 14.26 -9.20 -24.44
C ILE A 543 15.52 -9.74 -25.14
N ARG A 544 15.73 -11.06 -25.11
CA ARG A 544 16.83 -11.75 -25.79
C ARG A 544 16.27 -12.83 -26.71
N PRO A 545 15.70 -12.45 -27.86
CA PRO A 545 15.22 -13.43 -28.84
C PRO A 545 16.39 -14.33 -29.27
N ALA A 546 16.13 -15.63 -29.38
CA ALA A 546 17.15 -16.57 -29.85
C ALA A 546 17.60 -16.19 -31.27
N MET A 547 18.90 -16.26 -31.55
CA MET A 547 19.40 -16.06 -32.91
C MET A 547 18.73 -17.04 -33.86
N VAL A 548 18.25 -16.51 -34.99
CA VAL A 548 17.56 -17.27 -36.01
C VAL A 548 18.55 -18.18 -36.71
N LYS A 549 18.48 -19.48 -36.41
CA LYS A 549 19.18 -20.50 -37.18
C LYS A 549 18.36 -20.70 -38.47
N ASN A 550 18.98 -20.55 -39.65
CA ASN A 550 18.52 -21.09 -40.95
C ASN A 550 17.90 -20.15 -42.01
N LEU A 551 17.99 -18.82 -41.89
CA LEU A 551 17.52 -17.88 -42.94
C LEU A 551 18.07 -18.20 -44.35
N GLN A 552 19.31 -18.69 -44.43
CA GLN A 552 19.99 -19.01 -45.70
C GLN A 552 19.50 -20.31 -46.37
N THR A 553 18.72 -21.13 -45.66
CA THR A 553 18.21 -22.43 -46.18
C THR A 553 16.72 -22.41 -46.53
N SER A 554 16.00 -21.39 -46.07
CA SER A 554 14.58 -21.16 -46.36
C SER A 554 14.39 -20.36 -47.64
N THR A 555 13.18 -20.39 -48.22
CA THR A 555 12.85 -19.54 -49.36
C THR A 555 12.69 -18.08 -48.91
N PHE A 556 13.14 -17.13 -49.72
CA PHE A 556 13.05 -15.71 -49.37
C PHE A 556 12.71 -14.80 -50.55
N TRP A 557 12.11 -13.66 -50.25
CA TRP A 557 11.80 -12.59 -51.20
C TRP A 557 12.70 -11.39 -50.94
N LEU A 558 13.12 -10.71 -52.02
CA LEU A 558 14.03 -9.56 -51.97
C LEU A 558 13.29 -8.31 -52.45
N GLU A 559 13.34 -7.23 -51.68
CA GLU A 559 12.68 -5.96 -52.05
C GLU A 559 13.27 -5.31 -53.29
N ASN A 560 14.59 -5.43 -53.48
CA ASN A 560 15.30 -4.86 -54.61
C ASN A 560 16.10 -5.95 -55.33
N ALA A 561 16.08 -5.94 -56.66
CA ALA A 561 16.88 -6.82 -57.51
C ALA A 561 18.39 -6.68 -57.25
N GLU A 562 18.85 -5.53 -56.72
CA GLU A 562 20.25 -5.37 -56.32
C GLU A 562 20.65 -6.25 -55.14
N LEU A 563 19.71 -6.62 -54.26
CA LEU A 563 19.95 -7.57 -53.18
C LEU A 563 20.21 -8.99 -53.72
N ALA A 564 19.83 -9.30 -54.96
CA ALA A 564 20.12 -10.58 -55.59
C ALA A 564 21.60 -10.72 -55.99
N LYS A 565 22.38 -9.62 -55.95
CA LYS A 565 23.84 -9.61 -56.20
C LYS A 565 24.66 -9.98 -54.96
N LEU A 566 24.01 -10.25 -53.82
CA LEU A 566 24.68 -10.67 -52.59
C LEU A 566 25.18 -12.13 -52.73
N ASP A 567 26.48 -12.36 -52.56
CA ASP A 567 27.14 -13.68 -52.71
C ASP A 567 26.57 -14.79 -51.81
N CYS A 568 25.79 -14.43 -50.79
CA CYS A 568 25.18 -15.36 -49.83
C CYS A 568 23.78 -15.87 -50.22
N ALA A 569 23.18 -15.36 -51.29
CA ALA A 569 21.85 -15.77 -51.74
C ALA A 569 21.93 -16.93 -52.74
N ASN A 570 21.44 -18.12 -52.38
CA ASN A 570 21.20 -19.17 -53.37
C ASN A 570 20.05 -18.73 -54.29
N PRO A 571 20.28 -18.49 -55.60
CA PRO A 571 19.23 -17.99 -56.50
C PRO A 571 18.01 -18.91 -56.58
N ALA A 572 18.18 -20.22 -56.32
CA ALA A 572 17.09 -21.19 -56.30
C ALA A 572 16.09 -20.99 -55.13
N LEU A 573 16.50 -20.27 -54.08
CA LEU A 573 15.67 -19.97 -52.91
C LEU A 573 14.95 -18.62 -53.02
N VAL A 574 15.32 -17.79 -53.99
CA VAL A 574 14.66 -16.50 -54.24
C VAL A 574 13.30 -16.76 -54.88
N ARG A 575 12.28 -16.03 -54.41
CA ARG A 575 10.91 -16.09 -54.98
C ARG A 575 10.56 -14.79 -55.64
N ALA A 576 9.83 -14.88 -56.75
CA ALA A 576 9.42 -13.70 -57.51
C ALA A 576 8.35 -12.89 -56.76
N ARG A 577 7.55 -13.55 -55.92
CA ARG A 577 6.44 -12.94 -55.18
C ARG A 577 6.58 -13.17 -53.68
N PRO A 578 6.15 -12.21 -52.84
CA PRO A 578 6.21 -12.36 -51.39
C PRO A 578 5.47 -13.60 -50.88
N GLU A 579 4.27 -13.89 -51.39
CA GLU A 579 3.42 -14.98 -50.88
C GLU A 579 3.97 -16.40 -51.13
N GLU A 580 5.00 -16.53 -51.95
CA GLU A 580 5.71 -17.78 -52.25
C GLU A 580 6.95 -17.98 -51.38
N ALA A 581 7.40 -16.93 -50.69
CA ALA A 581 8.56 -16.96 -49.81
C ALA A 581 8.17 -17.29 -48.36
N ASP A 582 9.14 -17.77 -47.59
CA ASP A 582 9.00 -17.97 -46.15
C ASP A 582 9.59 -16.81 -45.35
N ASN A 583 10.55 -16.08 -45.93
CA ASN A 583 11.25 -14.95 -45.30
C ASN A 583 11.41 -13.77 -46.26
N PHE A 584 11.64 -12.58 -45.72
CA PHE A 584 11.60 -11.33 -46.48
C PHE A 584 12.82 -10.47 -46.14
N ILE A 585 13.61 -10.14 -47.17
CA ILE A 585 14.75 -9.25 -47.03
C ILE A 585 14.37 -7.90 -47.64
N VAL A 586 14.27 -6.90 -46.76
CA VAL A 586 13.81 -5.54 -47.07
C VAL A 586 14.84 -4.52 -46.63
N LEU A 587 14.86 -3.33 -47.23
CA LEU A 587 15.80 -2.27 -46.88
C LEU A 587 15.53 -1.73 -45.46
N ASN A 588 14.26 -1.60 -45.09
CA ASN A 588 13.85 -1.13 -43.77
C ASN A 588 12.82 -2.07 -43.13
N PRO A 589 13.26 -3.02 -42.28
CA PRO A 589 12.36 -3.95 -41.60
C PRO A 589 11.32 -3.29 -40.70
N ALA A 590 11.56 -2.06 -40.23
CA ALA A 590 10.60 -1.32 -39.40
C ALA A 590 9.44 -0.73 -40.22
N ASN A 591 9.57 -0.65 -41.54
CA ASN A 591 8.53 -0.18 -42.46
C ASN A 591 8.58 -0.97 -43.78
N PRO A 592 8.25 -2.28 -43.76
CA PRO A 592 8.30 -3.12 -44.94
C PRO A 592 7.19 -2.77 -45.92
N PRO A 593 7.32 -3.15 -47.21
CA PRO A 593 6.22 -3.06 -48.17
C PRO A 593 4.95 -3.75 -47.66
N GLU A 594 3.79 -3.20 -47.99
CA GLU A 594 2.51 -3.69 -47.48
C GLU A 594 2.30 -5.19 -47.79
N ALA A 595 2.61 -5.63 -49.01
CA ALA A 595 2.52 -7.04 -49.40
C ALA A 595 3.40 -7.96 -48.52
N VAL A 596 4.59 -7.51 -48.12
CA VAL A 596 5.49 -8.25 -47.21
C VAL A 596 4.89 -8.30 -45.81
N LEU A 597 4.40 -7.18 -45.30
CA LEU A 597 3.80 -7.10 -43.97
C LEU A 597 2.60 -8.05 -43.84
N TRP A 598 1.71 -8.04 -44.83
CA TRP A 598 0.55 -8.93 -44.87
C TRP A 598 0.94 -10.39 -44.98
N THR A 599 1.92 -10.70 -45.84
CA THR A 599 2.38 -12.07 -46.03
C THR A 599 3.03 -12.59 -44.75
N ALA A 600 3.95 -11.83 -44.14
CA ALA A 600 4.61 -12.18 -42.90
C ALA A 600 3.59 -12.34 -41.74
N ALA A 601 2.61 -11.44 -41.62
CA ALA A 601 1.58 -11.55 -40.58
C ALA A 601 0.68 -12.79 -40.75
N LEU A 602 0.34 -13.16 -41.98
CA LEU A 602 -0.55 -14.30 -42.25
C LEU A 602 0.20 -15.64 -42.21
N GLN A 603 1.37 -15.70 -42.84
CA GLN A 603 2.12 -16.92 -43.12
C GLN A 603 3.28 -17.13 -42.13
N GLY A 604 3.60 -16.12 -41.32
CA GLY A 604 4.75 -16.10 -40.43
C GLY A 604 6.06 -15.78 -41.18
N GLY A 605 7.17 -15.91 -40.46
CA GLY A 605 8.51 -15.76 -41.02
C GLY A 605 9.20 -14.47 -40.59
N TYR A 606 10.40 -14.26 -41.12
CA TYR A 606 11.26 -13.14 -40.72
C TYR A 606 11.24 -12.03 -41.76
N VAL A 607 11.10 -10.79 -41.29
CA VAL A 607 11.35 -9.58 -42.08
C VAL A 607 12.67 -8.98 -41.60
N ALA A 608 13.72 -9.10 -42.41
CA ALA A 608 15.09 -8.77 -42.04
C ALA A 608 15.72 -7.78 -43.01
N ASN A 609 16.72 -7.04 -42.56
CA ASN A 609 17.55 -6.26 -43.47
C ASN A 609 18.66 -7.11 -44.09
N ASP A 610 19.27 -6.55 -45.14
CA ASP A 610 20.41 -7.11 -45.84
C ASP A 610 21.57 -7.44 -44.90
N MET A 611 21.89 -6.55 -43.95
CA MET A 611 22.95 -6.78 -42.95
C MET A 611 22.70 -8.02 -42.07
N TYR A 612 21.46 -8.20 -41.60
CA TYR A 612 21.05 -9.37 -40.82
C TYR A 612 21.16 -10.65 -41.63
N PHE A 613 20.77 -10.60 -42.90
CA PHE A 613 20.88 -11.74 -43.79
C PHE A 613 22.33 -12.13 -44.11
N MET A 614 23.17 -11.14 -44.47
CA MET A 614 24.57 -11.35 -44.85
C MET A 614 25.42 -11.90 -43.71
N THR A 615 25.16 -11.46 -42.48
CA THR A 615 25.96 -11.87 -41.31
C THR A 615 25.43 -13.12 -40.61
N GLY A 616 24.41 -13.78 -41.16
CA GLY A 616 23.76 -14.92 -40.51
C GLY A 616 23.15 -14.57 -39.15
N GLY A 617 22.65 -13.33 -39.02
CA GLY A 617 22.02 -12.79 -37.80
C GLY A 617 22.97 -12.15 -36.79
N ALA A 618 24.28 -12.08 -37.06
CA ALA A 618 25.24 -11.49 -36.12
C ALA A 618 25.15 -9.96 -36.01
N GLN A 619 24.73 -9.27 -37.08
CA GLN A 619 24.52 -7.81 -37.11
C GLN A 619 23.29 -7.46 -37.96
N GLY A 620 22.57 -6.39 -37.64
CA GLY A 620 21.38 -5.96 -38.39
C GLY A 620 20.08 -6.14 -37.60
N ILE A 621 18.94 -6.00 -38.27
CA ILE A 621 17.61 -6.04 -37.65
C ILE A 621 16.74 -7.08 -38.35
N ALA A 622 16.04 -7.89 -37.57
CA ALA A 622 14.99 -8.78 -38.05
C ALA A 622 13.80 -8.78 -37.11
N PHE A 623 12.60 -8.85 -37.68
CA PHE A 623 11.35 -9.04 -36.97
C PHE A 623 10.81 -10.44 -37.27
N ASP A 624 10.47 -11.19 -36.22
CA ASP A 624 9.81 -12.49 -36.32
C ASP A 624 8.29 -12.31 -36.30
N PHE A 625 7.61 -12.90 -37.28
CA PHE A 625 6.16 -12.92 -37.37
C PHE A 625 5.64 -14.33 -37.11
N PHE A 626 4.70 -14.44 -36.18
CA PHE A 626 3.95 -15.67 -35.97
C PHE A 626 2.79 -15.78 -36.98
N PRO A 627 2.61 -16.92 -37.66
CA PRO A 627 1.56 -17.10 -38.65
C PRO A 627 0.17 -16.97 -38.01
N ALA A 628 -0.61 -15.96 -38.41
CA ALA A 628 -2.02 -15.87 -38.03
C ALA A 628 -2.81 -17.12 -38.48
N THR A 629 -2.36 -17.75 -39.57
CA THR A 629 -2.92 -19.00 -40.12
C THR A 629 -2.71 -20.23 -39.22
N ALA A 630 -1.84 -20.19 -38.21
CA ALA A 630 -1.65 -21.30 -37.26
C ALA A 630 -2.79 -21.46 -36.23
N VAL A 631 -3.73 -20.51 -36.20
CA VAL A 631 -4.95 -20.60 -35.38
C VAL A 631 -6.13 -20.96 -36.27
N LYS A 632 -6.96 -21.93 -35.87
CA LYS A 632 -8.12 -22.36 -36.66
C LYS A 632 -9.13 -21.22 -36.83
N ARG A 633 -9.40 -20.83 -38.08
CA ARG A 633 -10.35 -19.78 -38.46
C ARG A 633 -11.06 -20.14 -39.76
N SER A 634 -12.21 -19.54 -40.01
CA SER A 634 -12.88 -19.62 -41.30
C SER A 634 -12.95 -18.22 -41.88
N VAL A 635 -12.54 -18.03 -43.13
CA VAL A 635 -12.41 -16.70 -43.74
C VAL A 635 -13.25 -16.64 -45.00
N PHE A 636 -14.11 -15.64 -45.10
CA PHE A 636 -14.84 -15.29 -46.31
C PHE A 636 -14.25 -14.02 -46.91
N ILE A 637 -14.03 -14.00 -48.23
CA ILE A 637 -13.52 -12.83 -48.96
C ILE A 637 -14.58 -12.43 -49.99
N SER A 638 -15.12 -11.22 -49.85
CA SER A 638 -16.20 -10.76 -50.73
C SER A 638 -15.71 -10.39 -52.13
N HIS A 639 -16.60 -10.48 -53.12
CA HIS A 639 -16.28 -10.09 -54.50
C HIS A 639 -15.89 -8.61 -54.65
N CYS A 640 -16.48 -7.71 -53.85
CA CYS A 640 -16.12 -6.29 -53.90
C CYS A 640 -14.70 -6.05 -53.39
N PHE A 641 -14.28 -6.75 -52.32
CA PHE A 641 -12.90 -6.65 -51.83
C PHE A 641 -11.89 -7.19 -52.84
N VAL A 642 -12.21 -8.29 -53.53
CA VAL A 642 -11.35 -8.83 -54.59
C VAL A 642 -11.16 -7.83 -55.74
N ARG A 643 -12.16 -7.00 -56.04
CA ARG A 643 -12.09 -5.99 -57.09
C ARG A 643 -11.33 -4.73 -56.66
N GLU A 644 -11.52 -4.31 -55.42
CA GLU A 644 -10.88 -3.10 -54.86
C GLU A 644 -9.42 -3.36 -54.49
N GLU A 645 -9.12 -4.53 -53.91
CA GLU A 645 -7.80 -4.92 -53.39
C GLU A 645 -7.38 -6.30 -53.92
N PRO A 646 -7.11 -6.44 -55.23
CA PRO A 646 -6.83 -7.74 -55.86
C PRO A 646 -5.56 -8.40 -55.33
N ASP A 647 -4.54 -7.63 -54.96
CA ASP A 647 -3.27 -8.15 -54.44
C ASP A 647 -3.42 -8.73 -53.03
N LEU A 648 -4.11 -8.02 -52.12
CA LEU A 648 -4.38 -8.53 -50.77
C LEU A 648 -5.30 -9.76 -50.80
N ALA A 649 -6.33 -9.75 -51.67
CA ALA A 649 -7.20 -10.90 -51.86
C ALA A 649 -6.40 -12.13 -52.34
N ARG A 650 -5.40 -11.94 -53.20
CA ARG A 650 -4.49 -13.02 -53.61
C ARG A 650 -3.65 -13.52 -52.44
N ILE A 651 -3.00 -12.64 -51.68
CA ILE A 651 -2.18 -13.02 -50.51
C ILE A 651 -3.01 -13.82 -49.50
N LEU A 652 -4.24 -13.38 -49.20
CA LEU A 652 -5.16 -14.08 -48.30
C LEU A 652 -5.53 -15.48 -48.81
N ARG A 653 -5.83 -15.62 -50.10
CA ARG A 653 -6.12 -16.93 -50.71
C ARG A 653 -4.91 -17.85 -50.67
N CYS A 654 -3.72 -17.34 -51.00
CA CYS A 654 -2.47 -18.10 -50.92
C CYS A 654 -2.18 -18.53 -49.48
N ALA A 655 -2.35 -17.64 -48.50
CA ALA A 655 -2.18 -17.96 -47.09
C ALA A 655 -3.16 -19.04 -46.62
N CYS A 656 -4.44 -18.97 -47.01
CA CYS A 656 -5.42 -20.00 -46.69
C CYS A 656 -5.08 -21.36 -47.33
N GLY A 657 -4.49 -21.35 -48.54
CA GLY A 657 -4.15 -22.56 -49.29
C GLY A 657 -2.84 -23.24 -48.91
N ARG A 658 -2.03 -22.67 -48.01
CA ARG A 658 -0.78 -23.30 -47.55
C ARG A 658 -1.06 -24.57 -46.74
N VAL A 659 -0.20 -25.58 -46.88
CA VAL A 659 -0.32 -26.89 -46.19
C VAL A 659 -0.43 -26.75 -44.66
N LEU A 660 0.27 -25.77 -44.07
CA LEU A 660 0.28 -25.53 -42.63
C LEU A 660 -0.84 -24.57 -42.16
N SER A 661 -1.63 -24.03 -43.08
CA SER A 661 -2.74 -23.15 -42.75
C SER A 661 -3.86 -23.92 -42.06
N ARG A 662 -4.32 -23.40 -40.93
CA ARG A 662 -5.55 -23.85 -40.26
C ARG A 662 -6.74 -22.96 -40.60
N TRP A 663 -6.56 -22.01 -41.51
CA TRP A 663 -7.64 -21.18 -42.02
C TRP A 663 -8.36 -21.92 -43.13
N ALA A 664 -9.70 -21.95 -43.06
CA ALA A 664 -10.55 -22.48 -44.11
C ALA A 664 -11.17 -21.32 -44.90
N LEU A 665 -10.91 -21.27 -46.20
CA LEU A 665 -11.54 -20.29 -47.08
C LEU A 665 -12.98 -20.72 -47.36
N LEU A 666 -13.92 -19.82 -47.10
CA LEU A 666 -15.34 -20.00 -47.36
C LEU A 666 -15.67 -19.50 -48.77
N THR A 667 -16.44 -20.29 -49.50
CA THR A 667 -16.75 -20.05 -50.92
C THR A 667 -17.97 -19.15 -51.14
N SER A 668 -18.87 -19.06 -50.16
CA SER A 668 -20.13 -18.35 -50.27
C SER A 668 -20.46 -17.55 -49.01
N VAL A 669 -21.37 -16.57 -49.15
CA VAL A 669 -21.87 -15.77 -48.01
C VAL A 669 -22.71 -16.66 -47.10
N GLU A 670 -23.42 -17.63 -47.67
CA GLU A 670 -24.24 -18.61 -46.97
C GLU A 670 -23.37 -19.47 -46.03
N ASP A 671 -22.20 -19.93 -46.49
CA ASP A 671 -21.24 -20.66 -45.66
C ASP A 671 -20.74 -19.80 -44.49
N PHE A 672 -20.51 -18.51 -44.74
CA PHE A 672 -20.11 -17.56 -43.72
C PHE A 672 -21.19 -17.36 -42.64
N VAL A 673 -22.45 -17.17 -43.05
CA VAL A 673 -23.58 -17.03 -42.12
C VAL A 673 -23.76 -18.31 -41.31
N HIS A 674 -23.68 -19.47 -41.96
CA HIS A 674 -23.81 -20.76 -41.29
C HIS A 674 -22.70 -21.01 -40.26
N MET A 675 -21.44 -20.72 -40.61
CA MET A 675 -20.30 -20.85 -39.67
C MET A 675 -20.38 -19.85 -38.52
N THR A 676 -20.81 -18.63 -38.78
CA THR A 676 -20.97 -17.59 -37.74
C THR A 676 -22.05 -17.99 -36.73
N THR A 677 -23.19 -18.49 -37.23
CA THR A 677 -24.30 -19.00 -36.39
C THR A 677 -23.85 -20.16 -35.52
N ARG A 678 -23.06 -21.09 -36.08
CA ARG A 678 -22.49 -22.22 -35.34
C ARG A 678 -21.50 -21.77 -34.26
N ALA A 679 -20.68 -20.77 -34.54
CA ALA A 679 -19.71 -20.23 -33.59
C ALA A 679 -20.36 -19.48 -32.42
N ALA A 680 -21.54 -18.88 -32.63
CA ALA A 680 -22.32 -18.17 -31.61
C ALA A 680 -23.23 -19.09 -30.76
N GLY A 681 -23.29 -20.38 -31.06
CA GLY A 681 -24.18 -21.32 -30.36
C GLY A 681 -23.77 -21.57 -28.89
N PRO A 682 -24.73 -21.76 -27.96
CA PRO A 682 -24.49 -21.93 -26.52
C PRO A 682 -23.66 -23.17 -26.15
N GLN A 683 -23.47 -24.11 -27.09
CA GLN A 683 -22.69 -25.32 -26.87
C GLN A 683 -21.17 -25.17 -27.10
N VAL A 684 -20.69 -24.01 -27.56
CA VAL A 684 -19.26 -23.79 -27.79
C VAL A 684 -18.57 -23.40 -26.49
N LYS A 685 -17.96 -24.38 -25.79
CA LYS A 685 -17.19 -24.18 -24.54
C LYS A 685 -16.01 -23.20 -24.66
N ASN A 686 -15.63 -22.79 -25.87
CA ASN A 686 -14.48 -21.90 -26.09
C ASN A 686 -14.65 -21.05 -27.38
N PRO A 687 -15.48 -19.99 -27.36
CA PRO A 687 -15.82 -19.21 -28.57
C PRO A 687 -14.60 -18.57 -29.23
N LYS A 688 -13.54 -18.25 -28.47
CA LYS A 688 -12.26 -17.69 -28.97
C LYS A 688 -11.51 -18.62 -29.95
N ARG A 689 -11.82 -19.93 -29.98
CA ARG A 689 -11.18 -20.91 -30.88
C ARG A 689 -11.86 -21.00 -32.27
N TYR A 690 -13.06 -20.46 -32.44
CA TYR A 690 -13.84 -20.58 -33.68
C TYR A 690 -14.23 -19.22 -34.25
N ALA A 691 -13.25 -18.33 -34.45
CA ALA A 691 -13.56 -17.04 -35.07
C ALA A 691 -13.76 -17.22 -36.59
N VAL A 692 -14.88 -16.69 -37.07
CA VAL A 692 -15.21 -16.58 -38.50
C VAL A 692 -14.96 -15.13 -38.89
N ILE A 693 -14.18 -14.91 -39.95
CA ILE A 693 -13.73 -13.60 -40.40
C ILE A 693 -14.34 -13.34 -41.77
N ALA A 694 -14.91 -12.16 -41.99
CA ALA A 694 -15.31 -11.70 -43.31
C ALA A 694 -14.48 -10.49 -43.72
N VAL A 695 -13.80 -10.61 -44.85
CA VAL A 695 -13.00 -9.55 -45.47
C VAL A 695 -13.84 -8.95 -46.60
N MET A 696 -14.27 -7.71 -46.43
CA MET A 696 -15.12 -6.99 -47.38
C MET A 696 -14.77 -5.51 -47.40
N SER A 697 -15.15 -4.79 -48.47
CA SER A 697 -14.95 -3.35 -48.51
C SER A 697 -15.81 -2.62 -47.48
N GLU A 698 -15.37 -1.43 -47.05
CA GLU A 698 -16.05 -0.64 -46.01
C GLU A 698 -17.53 -0.40 -46.36
N GLN A 699 -17.82 -0.03 -47.61
CA GLN A 699 -19.19 0.17 -48.08
C GLN A 699 -20.01 -1.13 -48.11
N ALA A 700 -19.38 -2.28 -48.34
CA ALA A 700 -20.06 -3.57 -48.29
C ALA A 700 -20.33 -4.02 -46.85
N ALA A 701 -19.42 -3.72 -45.92
CA ALA A 701 -19.60 -3.97 -44.49
C ALA A 701 -20.78 -3.17 -43.92
N ILE A 702 -20.86 -1.88 -44.27
CA ILE A 702 -21.97 -1.00 -43.84
C ILE A 702 -23.31 -1.56 -44.34
N ARG A 703 -23.41 -1.88 -45.64
CA ARG A 703 -24.63 -2.46 -46.23
C ARG A 703 -25.00 -3.82 -45.63
N ALA A 704 -24.03 -4.68 -45.35
CA ALA A 704 -24.27 -5.99 -44.76
C ALA A 704 -24.76 -5.91 -43.31
N ALA A 705 -24.30 -4.91 -42.55
CA ALA A 705 -24.77 -4.63 -41.19
C ALA A 705 -26.22 -4.10 -41.19
N GLU A 706 -26.56 -3.22 -42.13
CA GLU A 706 -27.91 -2.65 -42.29
C GLU A 706 -28.94 -3.70 -42.72
N HIS A 707 -28.58 -4.58 -43.67
CA HIS A 707 -29.55 -5.48 -44.31
C HIS A 707 -29.86 -6.76 -43.51
N ASN A 708 -28.94 -7.22 -42.65
CA ASN A 708 -29.07 -8.50 -41.94
C ASN A 708 -29.54 -8.37 -40.48
N GLY A 709 -29.86 -7.16 -40.00
CA GLY A 709 -30.23 -6.94 -38.59
C GLY A 709 -29.13 -7.37 -37.59
N LEU A 710 -27.91 -7.58 -38.08
CA LEU A 710 -26.74 -7.87 -37.27
C LEU A 710 -26.43 -6.60 -36.49
N LYS A 711 -26.86 -6.52 -35.22
CA LYS A 711 -26.20 -5.62 -34.27
C LYS A 711 -24.69 -5.88 -34.41
N PRO A 712 -23.81 -4.86 -34.36
CA PRO A 712 -22.37 -5.07 -34.32
C PRO A 712 -22.02 -5.73 -32.98
N VAL A 713 -22.34 -7.01 -32.86
CA VAL A 713 -21.92 -7.91 -31.79
C VAL A 713 -20.42 -8.03 -32.00
N ALA A 714 -19.67 -7.68 -30.96
CA ALA A 714 -18.23 -7.83 -30.88
C ALA A 714 -17.82 -9.21 -31.45
N GLY A 715 -17.35 -9.23 -32.70
CA GLY A 715 -17.15 -10.48 -33.44
C GLY A 715 -17.23 -10.36 -34.96
N LEU A 716 -17.91 -9.35 -35.52
CA LEU A 716 -17.69 -8.98 -36.92
C LEU A 716 -16.36 -8.22 -37.00
N VAL A 717 -15.25 -8.95 -37.12
CA VAL A 717 -13.95 -8.35 -37.42
C VAL A 717 -13.99 -7.89 -38.88
N VAL A 718 -14.61 -6.73 -39.12
CA VAL A 718 -14.25 -5.86 -40.25
C VAL A 718 -12.88 -5.31 -39.88
N ALA A 719 -11.85 -6.12 -40.04
CA ALA A 719 -10.51 -5.61 -39.94
C ALA A 719 -10.28 -4.76 -41.20
N ALA A 720 -10.51 -3.47 -41.07
CA ALA A 720 -9.65 -2.48 -41.70
C ALA A 720 -8.23 -2.76 -41.18
N ILE A 721 -7.54 -3.70 -41.82
CA ILE A 721 -6.13 -3.98 -41.57
C ILE A 721 -5.37 -2.82 -42.23
N MET A 722 -5.30 -1.74 -41.45
CA MET A 722 -4.32 -0.65 -41.44
C MET A 722 -4.10 0.19 -42.71
N ALA A 723 -4.55 1.45 -42.64
CA ALA A 723 -3.86 2.59 -43.26
C ALA A 723 -3.21 3.45 -42.13
N PRO A 724 -1.91 3.83 -42.22
CA PRO A 724 -1.25 4.59 -41.17
C PRO A 724 -1.49 6.09 -41.39
N LYS A 725 -2.09 6.76 -40.38
CA LYS A 725 -1.68 8.09 -39.86
C LYS A 725 -2.79 8.82 -39.07
N LYS A 726 -4.07 8.46 -39.17
CA LYS A 726 -5.15 9.17 -38.42
C LYS A 726 -5.89 8.34 -37.35
N ALA A 727 -5.61 7.05 -37.20
CA ALA A 727 -6.35 6.15 -36.30
C ALA A 727 -5.77 5.99 -34.87
N LYS A 728 -4.61 6.57 -34.54
CA LYS A 728 -4.01 6.45 -33.18
C LYS A 728 -4.85 7.09 -32.07
N ALA A 729 -5.63 8.12 -32.38
CA ALA A 729 -6.46 8.80 -31.37
C ALA A 729 -7.81 8.09 -31.10
N LYS A 730 -8.36 7.35 -32.07
CA LYS A 730 -9.68 6.70 -31.95
C LYS A 730 -9.61 5.24 -31.47
N ALA A 731 -8.54 4.50 -31.79
CA ALA A 731 -8.36 3.12 -31.32
C ALA A 731 -8.09 3.02 -29.81
N LYS A 732 -7.46 4.03 -29.21
CA LYS A 732 -7.29 4.13 -27.74
C LYS A 732 -8.62 4.39 -27.02
N ALA A 733 -9.60 5.00 -27.69
CA ALA A 733 -10.94 5.24 -27.14
C ALA A 733 -11.87 4.02 -27.27
N ALA A 734 -11.73 3.20 -28.33
CA ALA A 734 -12.57 2.02 -28.54
C ALA A 734 -12.11 0.79 -27.71
N ALA A 735 -10.82 0.65 -27.44
CA ALA A 735 -10.30 -0.41 -26.56
C ALA A 735 -10.69 -0.20 -25.08
N ALA A 736 -11.02 1.04 -24.68
CA ALA A 736 -11.50 1.37 -23.34
C ALA A 736 -13.00 1.10 -23.12
N ALA A 737 -13.77 0.77 -24.18
CA ALA A 737 -15.23 0.61 -24.12
C ALA A 737 -15.70 -0.86 -24.21
N ALA A 738 -14.79 -1.84 -24.26
CA ALA A 738 -15.11 -3.26 -24.48
C ALA A 738 -14.92 -4.17 -23.26
N ASP A 739 -14.61 -3.61 -22.09
CA ASP A 739 -14.77 -4.29 -20.80
C ASP A 739 -15.94 -3.64 -20.06
N VAL A 740 -16.76 -4.46 -19.40
CA VAL A 740 -17.92 -4.12 -18.53
C VAL A 740 -19.30 -4.24 -19.19
N VAL A 741 -19.87 -5.44 -19.14
CA VAL A 741 -21.25 -5.64 -18.62
C VAL A 741 -21.25 -6.88 -17.73
N LEU A 742 -21.17 -6.67 -16.41
CA LEU A 742 -22.09 -7.26 -15.43
C LEU A 742 -21.80 -6.67 -14.02
N VAL A 743 -22.85 -6.05 -13.48
CA VAL A 743 -23.12 -5.62 -12.09
C VAL A 743 -22.34 -4.40 -11.55
N HIS A 744 -23.12 -3.39 -11.16
CA HIS A 744 -22.69 -2.11 -10.59
C HIS A 744 -21.92 -2.27 -9.26
N GLY A 745 -20.71 -1.70 -9.23
CA GLY A 745 -19.98 -1.25 -8.06
C GLY A 745 -19.07 -0.08 -8.48
N PRO A 746 -18.71 0.87 -7.59
CA PRO A 746 -17.95 2.05 -7.97
C PRO A 746 -16.54 1.67 -8.45
N ALA A 747 -16.11 2.31 -9.54
CA ALA A 747 -14.88 2.03 -10.27
C ALA A 747 -13.62 2.21 -9.40
N VAL A 748 -12.86 1.13 -9.23
CA VAL A 748 -11.48 1.16 -8.74
C VAL A 748 -10.58 1.52 -9.94
N PRO A 749 -9.67 2.52 -9.84
CA PRO A 749 -8.77 2.86 -10.94
C PRO A 749 -7.84 1.67 -11.28
N PRO A 750 -7.39 1.54 -12.54
CA PRO A 750 -6.46 0.48 -12.93
C PRO A 750 -5.16 0.60 -12.11
N PRO A 751 -4.54 -0.53 -11.71
CA PRO A 751 -3.26 -0.50 -11.03
C PRO A 751 -2.25 0.22 -11.94
N GLN A 752 -1.65 1.29 -11.42
CA GLN A 752 -0.55 1.98 -12.08
C GLN A 752 0.61 0.98 -12.30
N ASP A 753 1.24 1.06 -13.47
CA ASP A 753 2.44 0.28 -13.79
C ASP A 753 3.50 0.53 -12.71
N ASN A 754 3.77 -0.50 -11.92
CA ASN A 754 4.82 -0.46 -10.91
C ASN A 754 6.19 -0.31 -11.60
N LEU A 755 6.89 0.77 -11.30
CA LEU A 755 8.31 1.08 -11.59
C LEU A 755 9.30 0.09 -10.92
N ASN A 756 8.91 -1.17 -10.70
CA ASN A 756 9.64 -2.11 -9.85
C ASN A 756 10.89 -2.71 -10.50
N MET A 757 11.08 -2.65 -11.83
CA MET A 757 12.24 -3.30 -12.48
C MET A 757 13.54 -2.52 -12.33
N GLU A 758 13.51 -1.19 -12.49
CA GLU A 758 14.67 -0.34 -12.20
C GLU A 758 14.99 -0.39 -10.70
N TYR A 759 13.97 -0.30 -9.85
CA TYR A 759 14.13 -0.45 -8.40
C TYR A 759 14.73 -1.81 -8.00
N HIS A 760 14.28 -2.92 -8.58
CA HIS A 760 14.86 -4.24 -8.29
C HIS A 760 16.30 -4.37 -8.80
N HIS A 761 16.62 -3.81 -9.97
CA HIS A 761 17.97 -3.87 -10.51
C HIS A 761 18.95 -2.97 -9.74
N GLU A 762 18.53 -1.77 -9.36
CA GLU A 762 19.28 -0.84 -8.50
C GLU A 762 19.47 -1.41 -7.10
N LEU A 763 18.43 -2.03 -6.53
CA LEU A 763 18.52 -2.72 -5.23
C LEU A 763 19.45 -3.94 -5.32
N GLU A 764 19.37 -4.75 -6.39
CA GLU A 764 20.28 -5.86 -6.62
C GLU A 764 21.72 -5.38 -6.78
N GLN A 765 21.96 -4.32 -7.55
CA GLN A 765 23.30 -3.76 -7.76
C GLN A 765 23.88 -3.16 -6.46
N ALA A 766 23.09 -2.35 -5.74
CA ALA A 766 23.49 -1.79 -4.46
C ALA A 766 23.75 -2.87 -3.41
N VAL A 767 22.95 -3.93 -3.40
CA VAL A 767 23.18 -5.11 -2.58
C VAL A 767 24.48 -5.79 -3.00
N GLN A 768 24.78 -5.98 -4.30
CA GLN A 768 26.06 -6.53 -4.74
C GLN A 768 27.27 -5.67 -4.32
N GLU A 769 27.15 -4.34 -4.35
CA GLU A 769 28.19 -3.39 -3.93
C GLU A 769 28.41 -3.42 -2.40
N ILE A 770 27.34 -3.42 -1.61
CA ILE A 770 27.37 -3.62 -0.15
C ILE A 770 27.99 -4.98 0.22
N LEU A 771 27.70 -6.02 -0.57
CA LEU A 771 28.19 -7.37 -0.35
C LEU A 771 29.66 -7.57 -0.79
N ALA A 772 30.25 -6.62 -1.52
CA ALA A 772 31.65 -6.62 -1.91
C ALA A 772 32.59 -6.00 -0.84
N CYS A 773 32.05 -5.33 0.17
CA CYS A 773 32.84 -4.76 1.28
C CYS A 773 33.44 -5.86 2.18
N PRO A 774 34.77 -5.88 2.42
CA PRO A 774 35.43 -6.94 3.20
C PRO A 774 35.11 -6.91 4.70
N THR A 775 34.88 -5.73 5.29
CA THR A 775 34.54 -5.56 6.71
C THR A 775 33.42 -4.53 6.92
N PHE A 776 32.78 -4.58 8.09
CA PHE A 776 31.71 -3.64 8.46
C PHE A 776 32.22 -2.18 8.56
N ALA A 777 33.51 -1.99 8.78
CA ALA A 777 34.17 -0.68 8.80
C ALA A 777 34.36 -0.07 7.40
N ASP A 778 34.21 -0.86 6.33
CA ASP A 778 34.38 -0.44 4.93
C ASP A 778 33.06 -0.01 4.26
N LEU A 779 31.92 -0.27 4.91
CA LEU A 779 30.57 0.18 4.50
C LEU A 779 30.40 1.71 4.40
N PRO A 780 31.01 2.54 5.27
CA PRO A 780 30.83 4.00 5.22
C PRO A 780 31.55 4.71 4.05
N SER A 781 32.38 3.99 3.29
CA SER A 781 33.11 4.51 2.11
C SER A 781 32.48 4.11 0.76
N ALA A 782 31.48 3.23 0.77
CA ALA A 782 30.66 2.98 -0.41
C ALA A 782 29.56 4.06 -0.48
N ASP A 783 29.34 4.63 -1.67
CA ASP A 783 28.30 5.64 -1.87
C ASP A 783 26.94 5.09 -1.38
N PRO A 784 26.24 5.75 -0.44
CA PRO A 784 24.92 5.32 -0.03
C PRO A 784 23.95 5.47 -1.19
N VAL A 785 22.98 4.55 -1.29
CA VAL A 785 21.89 4.61 -2.28
C VAL A 785 21.12 5.92 -2.10
N GLY A 786 21.45 6.91 -2.92
CA GLY A 786 20.62 8.07 -3.15
C GLY A 786 19.41 7.63 -3.95
N ILE A 787 18.22 7.68 -3.36
CA ILE A 787 16.97 7.74 -4.14
C ILE A 787 17.02 9.07 -4.90
N SER A 788 17.62 9.06 -6.09
CA SER A 788 17.62 10.24 -6.96
C SER A 788 16.22 10.36 -7.56
N GLY A 789 15.44 11.29 -7.00
CA GLY A 789 14.13 11.67 -7.53
C GLY A 789 14.27 12.50 -8.81
N THR A 790 14.91 11.97 -9.86
CA THR A 790 15.02 12.61 -11.17
C THR A 790 13.95 12.18 -12.16
N ALA A 791 12.82 11.64 -11.70
CA ALA A 791 11.60 11.69 -12.50
C ALA A 791 11.06 13.13 -12.44
N SER A 792 11.29 13.88 -13.52
CA SER A 792 10.69 15.20 -13.68
C SER A 792 9.17 15.08 -13.65
N ALA A 793 8.48 16.10 -13.14
CA ALA A 793 7.01 16.13 -13.13
C ALA A 793 6.39 16.11 -14.54
N GLU A 794 7.19 16.24 -15.61
CA GLU A 794 6.74 16.17 -16.99
C GLU A 794 6.61 14.72 -17.50
N ASP A 795 7.35 13.76 -16.93
CA ASP A 795 7.37 12.36 -17.39
C ASP A 795 6.21 11.51 -16.85
N ALA A 796 5.47 12.01 -15.85
CA ALA A 796 4.35 11.31 -15.25
C ALA A 796 2.98 11.58 -15.93
N GLY A 797 2.92 12.47 -16.94
CA GLY A 797 1.71 12.67 -17.73
C GLY A 797 0.45 13.07 -16.94
N TRP A 798 0.59 13.80 -15.83
CA TRP A 798 -0.55 14.36 -15.10
C TRP A 798 -1.02 15.64 -15.80
N LYS A 799 -2.19 15.59 -16.45
CA LYS A 799 -3.00 16.77 -16.77
C LYS A 799 -4.06 16.98 -15.70
#